data_AF-A0AAV5ZC38-F1
#
_entry.id   AF-A0AAV5ZC38-F1
#
_cell.length_a   1.000
_cell.length_b   1.000
_cell.length_c   1.000
_cell.angle_alpha   90.00
_cell.angle_beta   90.00
_cell.angle_gamma   90.00
#
_symmetry.space_group_name_H-M   'P 1'
#
loop_
_entity.id
_entity.type
_entity.pdbx_description
1 polymer ?
#
loop_
_entity_poly.entity_id
_entity_poly.type
_entity_poly.pdbx_seq_one_letter_code
_entity_poly.pdbx_strand_id
1 'polypeptide(L)'
;MSQPPGLRIEGARQNNLKNVSLEIPHDRLTVITGVSGSGKSSLAFDTLFAEGQWRYIESLSTYARMFLDRVDRPDVDRIEQIRPAVALEQKNPVRTARSTVGTATEIYDYLRLLYAKIGRVFCPQCGAAAAAQSPESMADTLLGEHAGARALVTFPLPVPAGQPAADLWAGLTRRGFARVLVDGAVCDLAAPPPETLDGTLAVVLDRVVLDPAHRHRLVESLESALREGGGQVAVELVDGGRRVFAEAFRCGGCGMVLERPQPLLFSFNHPLGACPECKGFGNVLKYDEALLVPDRTRTLADGAVEPWTHPSGKWYQRELLKAAKRSGVDVTRPWDTLEETHRAFVYEGDGKFPGINGFFEEIESYRYKLHVRVFLSRYRSQSPCPVCRGARLKAPALAVRVAGMTIAEFTGLTIEAAAGVLRELKLTAWEAAVGREILRQLGAKLTFLLRVGLGYLTLGRQTRTLSGGEAQRINLANQLGSQLVGTLYVLDEPSIGLHARDTMRLADLCRELAQAGNTVVVVEHDRGFIESADHVIELGPGSGERGGEIVFAGPQAEFRKSTRSLTARYLSGRETIPLPLARRPGRRALVLTGAREHNLKDVTLRLPLATLTVVTGVSGSGKSTLVHDTLYRAVARAFKTEFASPGAYDTLTGVEYLKGVRLIDQEPIGRTPRSNPVTYVKAFDEIRKLYAALPRAKALSLGAGAFSFNVPGGRCESCQGDGFQKLEMYFFEDVYVSCQECEGRRYRPEVLGVKYRGRSIGDVLRMTVDEAVEFFAGQPSLGRRLRVLQDVGLGYLRLGQPATTLSGGEAQRLKIAAELGGRPSGDMLYVLDEPTTGLHLDDVKKLLGVLNRLVDAGNTVLIVEHHLDVIKCADHLIDLGPEGGEEGGEIVAEGTPEIVAQIPGSYTGKFLAEVLPKTNGKR
;
A
#
# COMPACT_ATOMS: atom_id res chain seq x y z
N MET A 1 12.92 19.13 -40.22
CA MET A 1 13.43 19.05 -38.83
C MET A 1 14.10 17.69 -38.69
N SER A 2 15.41 17.67 -38.44
CA SER A 2 16.17 16.44 -38.16
C SER A 2 15.56 15.74 -36.95
N GLN A 3 15.43 14.41 -36.98
CA GLN A 3 14.99 13.63 -35.81
C GLN A 3 15.85 14.02 -34.59
N PRO A 4 15.26 14.21 -33.39
CA PRO A 4 16.06 14.35 -32.18
C PRO A 4 16.96 13.10 -32.04
N PRO A 5 18.26 13.27 -31.77
CA PRO A 5 19.19 12.14 -31.74
C PRO A 5 18.79 11.20 -30.59
N GLY A 6 18.75 9.88 -30.84
CA GLY A 6 18.26 8.88 -29.88
C GLY A 6 19.29 8.48 -28.84
N LEU A 7 18.83 7.88 -27.74
CA LEU A 7 19.67 7.22 -26.74
C LEU A 7 20.41 6.04 -27.39
N ARG A 8 21.73 6.06 -27.38
CA ARG A 8 22.58 5.00 -27.98
C ARG A 8 23.23 4.15 -26.91
N ILE A 9 23.12 2.84 -27.06
CA ILE A 9 23.70 1.84 -26.18
C ILE A 9 24.66 1.00 -27.02
N GLU A 10 25.90 0.86 -26.56
CA GLU A 10 26.92 0.02 -27.18
C GLU A 10 27.44 -1.00 -26.16
N GLY A 11 27.35 -2.29 -26.51
CA GLY A 11 27.99 -3.38 -25.78
C GLY A 11 27.44 -3.63 -24.37
N ALA A 12 26.13 -3.60 -24.17
CA ALA A 12 25.52 -3.95 -22.88
C ALA A 12 25.66 -5.46 -22.57
N ARG A 13 26.19 -5.80 -21.40
CA ARG A 13 26.49 -7.17 -20.94
C ARG A 13 25.94 -7.50 -19.56
N GLN A 14 25.18 -6.58 -18.96
CA GLN A 14 24.57 -6.78 -17.64
C GLN A 14 23.77 -8.11 -17.56
N ASN A 15 24.01 -8.89 -16.51
CA ASN A 15 23.43 -10.21 -16.28
C ASN A 15 23.65 -11.21 -17.43
N ASN A 16 22.66 -11.40 -18.30
CA ASN A 16 22.66 -12.36 -19.40
C ASN A 16 22.71 -11.69 -20.78
N LEU A 17 22.81 -10.36 -20.86
CA LEU A 17 22.89 -9.62 -22.12
C LEU A 17 24.16 -10.01 -22.90
N LYS A 18 24.02 -10.26 -24.20
CA LYS A 18 25.07 -10.78 -25.08
C LYS A 18 25.72 -9.66 -25.90
N ASN A 19 26.35 -8.70 -25.21
CA ASN A 19 27.03 -7.56 -25.83
C ASN A 19 26.13 -6.75 -26.78
N VAL A 20 24.98 -6.34 -26.26
CA VAL A 20 23.88 -5.77 -27.02
C VAL A 20 24.12 -4.29 -27.33
N SER A 21 23.92 -3.90 -28.60
CA SER A 21 23.94 -2.50 -29.04
C SER A 21 22.64 -2.15 -29.75
N LEU A 22 22.03 -1.01 -29.39
CA LEU A 22 20.78 -0.53 -29.99
C LEU A 22 20.59 0.99 -29.80
N GLU A 23 19.65 1.56 -30.53
CA GLU A 23 19.22 2.96 -30.40
C GLU A 23 17.76 3.02 -29.94
N ILE A 24 17.47 3.89 -28.97
CA ILE A 24 16.13 4.18 -28.46
C ILE A 24 15.77 5.62 -28.85
N PRO A 25 14.70 5.85 -29.62
CA PRO A 25 14.34 7.20 -30.02
C PRO A 25 13.87 8.03 -28.82
N HIS A 26 14.36 9.26 -28.73
CA HIS A 26 13.87 10.22 -27.75
C HIS A 26 12.45 10.68 -28.07
N ASP A 27 11.73 11.13 -27.02
CA ASP A 27 10.40 11.73 -27.13
C ASP A 27 9.34 10.78 -27.74
N ARG A 28 9.54 9.48 -27.51
CA ARG A 28 8.73 8.37 -28.01
C ARG A 28 8.45 7.33 -26.92
N LEU A 29 7.37 6.58 -27.11
CA LEU A 29 7.04 5.41 -26.31
C LEU A 29 7.72 4.16 -26.91
N THR A 30 8.72 3.64 -26.20
CA THR A 30 9.41 2.39 -26.54
C THR A 30 8.96 1.26 -25.63
N VAL A 31 8.54 0.14 -26.20
CA VAL A 31 8.16 -1.05 -25.43
C VAL A 31 9.23 -2.14 -25.59
N ILE A 32 9.70 -2.68 -24.47
CA ILE A 32 10.59 -3.83 -24.39
C ILE A 32 9.74 -5.07 -24.07
N THR A 33 9.79 -6.08 -24.93
CA THR A 33 9.02 -7.33 -24.81
C THR A 33 9.92 -8.55 -25.00
N GLY A 34 9.36 -9.75 -24.84
CA GLY A 34 10.07 -11.03 -24.93
C GLY A 34 9.81 -11.99 -23.76
N VAL A 35 10.29 -13.23 -23.86
CA VAL A 35 10.01 -14.30 -22.87
C VAL A 35 10.51 -13.99 -21.45
N SER A 36 9.93 -14.64 -20.43
CA SER A 36 10.37 -14.50 -19.03
C SER A 36 11.86 -14.84 -18.93
N GLY A 37 12.66 -13.96 -18.31
CA GLY A 37 14.12 -14.14 -18.20
C GLY A 37 14.92 -13.88 -19.49
N SER A 38 14.35 -13.26 -20.53
CA SER A 38 15.09 -12.94 -21.76
C SER A 38 16.11 -11.80 -21.62
N GLY A 39 16.13 -11.08 -20.49
CA GLY A 39 17.01 -9.95 -20.22
C GLY A 39 16.34 -8.57 -20.25
N LYS A 40 15.00 -8.50 -20.28
CA LYS A 40 14.23 -7.23 -20.34
C LYS A 40 14.56 -6.30 -19.19
N SER A 41 14.44 -6.77 -17.95
CA SER A 41 14.78 -5.99 -16.76
C SER A 41 16.27 -5.69 -16.68
N SER A 42 17.14 -6.60 -17.16
CA SER A 42 18.59 -6.35 -17.28
C SER A 42 18.88 -5.14 -18.16
N LEU A 43 18.17 -4.99 -19.28
CA LEU A 43 18.33 -3.84 -20.17
C LEU A 43 17.64 -2.58 -19.61
N ALA A 44 16.38 -2.69 -19.20
CA ALA A 44 15.57 -1.55 -18.78
C ALA A 44 16.00 -0.96 -17.43
N PHE A 45 16.16 -1.80 -16.41
CA PHE A 45 16.41 -1.37 -15.04
C PHE A 45 17.90 -1.43 -14.69
N ASP A 46 18.52 -2.59 -14.88
CA ASP A 46 19.91 -2.81 -14.43
C ASP A 46 20.94 -2.12 -15.34
N THR A 47 20.54 -1.67 -16.55
CA THR A 47 21.39 -0.93 -17.48
C THR A 47 20.90 0.51 -17.65
N LEU A 48 19.72 0.72 -18.23
CA LEU A 48 19.26 2.07 -18.59
C LEU A 48 18.92 2.92 -17.36
N PHE A 49 18.01 2.45 -16.50
CA PHE A 49 17.68 3.20 -15.29
C PHE A 49 18.91 3.37 -14.39
N ALA A 50 19.66 2.29 -14.14
CA ALA A 50 20.85 2.32 -13.32
C ALA A 50 21.89 3.34 -13.81
N GLU A 51 22.21 3.37 -15.10
CA GLU A 51 23.19 4.33 -15.65
C GLU A 51 22.64 5.77 -15.60
N GLY A 52 21.36 5.99 -15.92
CA GLY A 52 20.75 7.32 -15.90
C GLY A 52 20.65 7.88 -14.48
N GLN A 53 20.36 7.03 -13.51
CA GLN A 53 20.36 7.37 -12.09
C GLN A 53 21.79 7.62 -11.58
N TRP A 54 22.75 6.75 -11.92
CA TRP A 54 24.14 6.85 -11.51
C TRP A 54 24.77 8.18 -11.94
N ARG A 55 24.64 8.55 -13.23
CA ARG A 55 25.16 9.83 -13.76
C ARG A 55 24.51 11.04 -13.11
N TYR A 56 23.22 10.95 -12.78
CA TYR A 56 22.52 12.03 -12.08
C TYR A 56 23.05 12.18 -10.64
N ILE A 57 23.18 11.08 -9.89
CA ILE A 57 23.68 11.11 -8.50
C ILE A 57 25.12 11.59 -8.44
N GLU A 58 25.97 11.16 -9.38
CA GLU A 58 27.36 11.61 -9.50
C GLU A 58 27.47 13.14 -9.60
N SER A 59 26.44 13.81 -10.14
CA SER A 59 26.40 15.27 -10.26
C SER A 59 25.96 16.02 -8.99
N LEU A 60 25.37 15.33 -7.99
CA LEU A 60 24.74 15.98 -6.83
C LEU A 60 25.73 16.54 -5.81
N SER A 61 26.70 15.73 -5.36
CA SER A 61 27.71 16.17 -4.38
C SER A 61 28.93 15.25 -4.37
N THR A 62 30.06 15.76 -3.88
CA THR A 62 31.27 14.96 -3.65
C THR A 62 31.03 13.83 -2.64
N TYR A 63 30.17 14.06 -1.63
CA TYR A 63 29.78 13.04 -0.66
C TYR A 63 29.02 11.88 -1.32
N ALA A 64 28.06 12.17 -2.21
CA ALA A 64 27.31 11.13 -2.92
C ALA A 64 28.21 10.24 -3.78
N ARG A 65 29.25 10.80 -4.41
CA ARG A 65 30.25 10.04 -5.19
C ARG A 65 30.96 8.97 -4.36
N MET A 66 31.32 9.27 -3.12
CA MET A 66 31.99 8.29 -2.24
C MET A 66 31.16 7.02 -1.98
N PHE A 67 29.83 7.09 -2.09
CA PHE A 67 28.95 5.92 -1.98
C PHE A 67 28.84 5.16 -3.29
N LEU A 68 28.81 5.87 -4.42
CA LEU A 68 28.76 5.27 -5.75
C LEU A 68 29.99 4.41 -6.03
N ASP A 69 31.17 4.75 -5.48
CA ASP A 69 32.40 3.95 -5.62
C ASP A 69 32.27 2.53 -5.03
N ARG A 70 31.27 2.27 -4.19
CA ARG A 70 31.00 0.96 -3.59
C ARG A 70 29.90 0.17 -4.30
N VAL A 71 29.26 0.78 -5.29
CA VAL A 71 28.17 0.18 -6.08
C VAL A 71 28.73 -0.18 -7.45
N ASP A 72 28.48 -1.42 -7.89
CA ASP A 72 28.92 -1.86 -9.21
C ASP A 72 28.18 -1.06 -10.29
N ARG A 73 28.93 -0.37 -11.16
CA ARG A 73 28.37 0.30 -12.33
C ARG A 73 27.86 -0.76 -13.33
N PRO A 74 26.78 -0.48 -14.10
CA PRO A 74 26.31 -1.42 -15.13
C PRO A 74 27.41 -1.80 -16.13
N ASP A 75 27.45 -3.08 -16.52
CA ASP A 75 28.43 -3.58 -17.52
C ASP A 75 27.97 -3.21 -18.94
N VAL A 76 28.51 -2.09 -19.44
CA VAL A 76 28.25 -1.55 -20.78
C VAL A 76 29.49 -0.80 -21.28
N ASP A 77 29.78 -0.88 -22.59
CA ASP A 77 30.95 -0.18 -23.16
C ASP A 77 30.71 1.32 -23.22
N ARG A 78 29.55 1.73 -23.76
CA ARG A 78 29.21 3.14 -23.92
C ARG A 78 27.70 3.33 -23.94
N ILE A 79 27.25 4.37 -23.24
CA ILE A 79 25.88 4.90 -23.36
C ILE A 79 25.95 6.40 -23.61
N GLU A 80 25.33 6.84 -24.69
CA GLU A 80 25.28 8.24 -25.11
C GLU A 80 23.87 8.82 -25.01
N GLN A 81 23.78 10.11 -24.71
CA GLN A 81 22.50 10.85 -24.68
C GLN A 81 21.48 10.28 -23.69
N ILE A 82 21.94 9.60 -22.64
CA ILE A 82 21.09 9.18 -21.54
C ILE A 82 20.61 10.39 -20.72
N ARG A 83 19.30 10.43 -20.49
CA ARG A 83 18.63 11.44 -19.66
C ARG A 83 18.58 10.97 -18.20
N PRO A 84 18.43 11.88 -17.22
CA PRO A 84 18.14 11.50 -15.84
C PRO A 84 16.95 10.54 -15.80
N ALA A 85 17.10 9.43 -15.08
CA ALA A 85 16.15 8.32 -15.15
C ALA A 85 15.27 8.23 -13.90
N VAL A 86 13.98 7.92 -14.12
CA VAL A 86 12.99 7.64 -13.07
C VAL A 86 12.39 6.26 -13.34
N ALA A 87 12.55 5.34 -12.39
CA ALA A 87 11.93 4.02 -12.43
C ALA A 87 10.55 4.04 -11.77
N LEU A 88 9.60 3.35 -12.39
CA LEU A 88 8.27 3.07 -11.85
C LEU A 88 8.07 1.55 -11.78
N GLU A 89 8.60 0.94 -10.72
CA GLU A 89 8.50 -0.49 -10.44
C GLU A 89 7.15 -0.88 -9.82
N GLN A 90 6.82 -2.17 -9.89
CA GLN A 90 5.60 -2.76 -9.30
C GLN A 90 5.63 -2.80 -7.76
N LYS A 91 6.81 -2.74 -7.15
CA LYS A 91 6.95 -2.87 -5.70
C LYS A 91 6.41 -1.63 -5.03
N ASN A 92 5.52 -1.80 -4.05
CA ASN A 92 5.15 -0.72 -3.15
C ASN A 92 6.25 -0.58 -2.07
N PRO A 93 7.12 0.44 -2.13
CA PRO A 93 8.22 0.58 -1.17
C PRO A 93 7.69 1.01 0.21
N VAL A 94 6.49 1.60 0.26
CA VAL A 94 5.95 2.23 1.47
C VAL A 94 5.22 1.22 2.33
N ARG A 95 5.91 0.76 3.37
CA ARG A 95 5.38 -0.20 4.36
C ARG A 95 4.80 0.46 5.61
N THR A 96 4.92 1.78 5.76
CA THR A 96 4.55 2.47 6.99
C THR A 96 3.03 2.60 7.14
N ALA A 97 2.51 2.38 8.34
CA ALA A 97 1.07 2.46 8.61
C ALA A 97 0.52 3.91 8.65
N ARG A 98 1.40 4.92 8.65
CA ARG A 98 1.00 6.34 8.67
C ARG A 98 0.77 6.92 7.28
N SER A 99 1.39 6.36 6.24
CA SER A 99 1.22 6.88 4.89
C SER A 99 -0.16 6.52 4.33
N THR A 100 -0.75 7.46 3.61
CA THR A 100 -2.06 7.39 2.94
C THR A 100 -1.94 7.78 1.47
N VAL A 101 -2.95 7.46 0.67
CA VAL A 101 -3.05 7.93 -0.72
C VAL A 101 -2.90 9.46 -0.79
N GLY A 102 -3.55 10.19 0.11
CA GLY A 102 -3.46 11.66 0.18
C GLY A 102 -2.05 12.17 0.47
N THR A 103 -1.29 11.50 1.35
CA THR A 103 0.11 11.90 1.61
C THR A 103 1.06 11.49 0.49
N ALA A 104 0.84 10.31 -0.13
CA ALA A 104 1.68 9.83 -1.23
C ALA A 104 1.51 10.67 -2.52
N THR A 105 0.37 11.34 -2.66
CA THR A 105 0.06 12.21 -3.81
C THR A 105 0.28 13.69 -3.52
N GLU A 106 0.70 14.02 -2.29
CA GLU A 106 0.79 15.37 -1.72
C GLU A 106 -0.54 16.13 -1.68
N ILE A 107 -1.65 15.52 -2.08
CA ILE A 107 -3.00 16.12 -2.00
C ILE A 107 -3.29 16.52 -0.55
N TYR A 108 -2.92 15.67 0.42
CA TYR A 108 -3.08 15.98 1.82
C TYR A 108 -2.30 17.24 2.23
N ASP A 109 -1.10 17.47 1.69
CA ASP A 109 -0.29 18.65 2.00
C ASP A 109 -0.97 19.94 1.51
N TYR A 110 -1.52 19.93 0.29
CA TYR A 110 -2.33 21.02 -0.23
C TYR A 110 -3.64 21.21 0.56
N LEU A 111 -4.28 20.13 1.02
CA LEU A 111 -5.45 20.22 1.89
C LEU A 111 -5.10 20.90 3.23
N ARG A 112 -3.95 20.57 3.85
CA ARG A 112 -3.51 21.27 5.08
C ARG A 112 -3.35 22.77 4.85
N LEU A 113 -2.83 23.17 3.68
CA LEU A 113 -2.72 24.58 3.30
C LEU A 113 -4.12 25.21 3.10
N LEU A 114 -5.01 24.54 2.39
CA LEU A 114 -6.38 25.00 2.14
C LEU A 114 -7.14 25.24 3.45
N TYR A 115 -7.17 24.23 4.33
CA TYR A 115 -7.85 24.30 5.63
C TYR A 115 -7.23 25.34 6.56
N ALA A 116 -5.91 25.56 6.50
CA ALA A 116 -5.27 26.62 7.27
C ALA A 116 -5.59 28.03 6.76
N LYS A 117 -5.84 28.20 5.46
CA LYS A 117 -6.01 29.52 4.84
C LYS A 117 -7.46 29.97 4.74
N ILE A 118 -8.38 29.09 4.38
CA ILE A 118 -9.80 29.41 4.16
C ILE A 118 -10.75 28.62 5.07
N GLY A 119 -10.20 27.78 5.96
CA GLY A 119 -11.01 26.98 6.87
C GLY A 119 -11.73 27.84 7.91
N ARG A 120 -13.03 27.58 8.07
CA ARG A 120 -13.86 28.22 9.10
C ARG A 120 -13.81 27.40 10.37
N VAL A 121 -13.55 28.03 11.50
CA VAL A 121 -13.42 27.36 12.79
C VAL A 121 -14.79 27.30 13.47
N PHE A 122 -15.16 26.12 13.97
CA PHE A 122 -16.40 25.91 14.72
C PHE A 122 -16.07 25.42 16.12
N CYS A 123 -16.76 25.96 17.12
CA CYS A 123 -16.55 25.53 18.50
C CYS A 123 -16.96 24.07 18.67
N PRO A 124 -16.08 23.17 19.17
CA PRO A 124 -16.43 21.76 19.36
C PRO A 124 -17.47 21.54 20.47
N GLN A 125 -17.66 22.51 21.37
CA GLN A 125 -18.63 22.41 22.47
C GLN A 125 -20.04 22.87 22.08
N CYS A 126 -20.17 23.98 21.35
CA CYS A 126 -21.49 24.57 21.04
C CYS A 126 -21.79 24.70 19.54
N GLY A 127 -20.85 24.37 18.66
CA GLY A 127 -21.04 24.42 17.20
C GLY A 127 -21.06 25.82 16.58
N ALA A 128 -20.95 26.90 17.37
CA ALA A 128 -20.91 28.26 16.85
C ALA A 128 -19.64 28.52 16.02
N ALA A 129 -19.77 29.31 14.95
CA ALA A 129 -18.63 29.77 14.18
C ALA A 129 -17.76 30.70 15.05
N ALA A 130 -16.46 30.48 15.02
CA ALA A 130 -15.48 31.31 15.70
C ALA A 130 -14.60 32.00 14.66
N ALA A 131 -14.38 33.30 14.86
CA ALA A 131 -13.48 34.10 14.06
C ALA A 131 -12.50 34.82 14.98
N ALA A 132 -11.24 34.88 14.59
CA ALA A 132 -10.36 35.93 15.08
C ALA A 132 -10.68 37.20 14.30
N GLN A 133 -10.75 38.32 14.99
CA GLN A 133 -10.98 39.62 14.37
C GLN A 133 -9.66 40.40 14.41
N SER A 134 -9.28 41.01 13.28
CA SER A 134 -8.19 41.98 13.25
C SER A 134 -8.72 43.36 13.69
N PRO A 135 -7.87 44.29 14.15
CA PRO A 135 -8.28 45.65 14.47
C PRO A 135 -9.08 46.32 13.33
N GLU A 136 -8.72 46.05 12.08
CA GLU A 136 -9.43 46.52 10.89
C GLU A 136 -10.83 45.91 10.77
N SER A 137 -10.95 44.59 10.94
CA SER A 137 -12.25 43.91 10.90
C SER A 137 -13.17 44.32 12.06
N MET A 138 -12.60 44.55 13.24
CA MET A 138 -13.33 45.09 14.40
C MET A 138 -13.85 46.50 14.10
N ALA A 139 -12.98 47.38 13.56
CA ALA A 139 -13.36 48.72 13.14
C ALA A 139 -14.45 48.72 12.07
N ASP A 140 -14.31 47.88 11.04
CA ASP A 140 -15.31 47.77 9.96
C ASP A 140 -16.66 47.27 10.48
N THR A 141 -16.66 46.33 11.44
CA THR A 141 -17.89 45.85 12.10
C THR A 141 -18.56 46.96 12.91
N LEU A 142 -17.78 47.69 13.71
CA LEU A 142 -18.28 48.80 14.55
C LEU A 142 -18.82 49.95 13.70
N LEU A 143 -18.12 50.32 12.63
CA LEU A 143 -18.53 51.37 11.71
C LEU A 143 -19.76 50.97 10.88
N GLY A 144 -19.85 49.70 10.48
CA GLY A 144 -21.00 49.19 9.72
C GLY A 144 -22.28 49.09 10.55
N GLU A 145 -22.18 48.68 11.81
CA GLU A 145 -23.35 48.44 12.67
C GLU A 145 -23.76 49.66 13.52
N HIS A 146 -22.81 50.54 13.88
CA HIS A 146 -23.03 51.61 14.88
C HIS A 146 -22.51 52.98 14.41
N ALA A 147 -22.64 53.29 13.12
CA ALA A 147 -22.20 54.57 12.55
C ALA A 147 -22.79 55.76 13.33
N GLY A 148 -21.93 56.72 13.70
CA GLY A 148 -22.29 57.93 14.44
C GLY A 148 -22.40 57.77 15.97
N ALA A 149 -22.32 56.54 16.50
CA ALA A 149 -22.39 56.31 17.94
C ALA A 149 -21.10 56.78 18.66
N ARG A 150 -21.26 57.23 19.91
CA ARG A 150 -20.14 57.52 20.81
C ARG A 150 -19.73 56.22 21.51
N ALA A 151 -18.44 55.94 21.53
CA ALA A 151 -17.91 54.70 22.09
C ALA A 151 -16.66 54.94 22.95
N LEU A 152 -16.51 54.12 23.99
CA LEU A 152 -15.29 54.03 24.79
C LEU A 152 -14.55 52.76 24.40
N VAL A 153 -13.30 52.90 23.95
CA VAL A 153 -12.41 51.75 23.70
C VAL A 153 -11.70 51.43 25.02
N THR A 154 -11.87 50.22 25.50
CA THR A 154 -11.37 49.77 26.81
C THR A 154 -10.63 48.44 26.69
N PHE A 155 -9.70 48.18 27.60
CA PHE A 155 -9.04 46.87 27.71
C PHE A 155 -9.17 46.30 29.13
N PRO A 156 -9.31 44.97 29.27
CA PRO A 156 -9.44 44.35 30.58
C PRO A 156 -8.09 44.27 31.30
N LEU A 157 -8.09 44.56 32.60
CA LEU A 157 -6.96 44.41 33.50
C LEU A 157 -7.40 43.59 34.74
N PRO A 158 -6.91 42.34 34.89
CA PRO A 158 -7.19 41.55 36.08
C PRO A 158 -6.61 42.23 37.33
N VAL A 159 -7.39 42.33 38.40
CA VAL A 159 -6.91 42.86 39.67
C VAL A 159 -6.12 41.77 40.39
N PRO A 160 -4.82 41.95 40.68
CA PRO A 160 -4.02 40.92 41.35
C PRO A 160 -4.48 40.71 42.80
N ALA A 161 -4.67 39.45 43.19
CA ALA A 161 -5.13 39.10 44.53
C ALA A 161 -4.15 39.60 45.61
N GLY A 162 -4.66 40.37 46.58
CA GLY A 162 -3.87 40.92 47.69
C GLY A 162 -3.09 42.19 47.37
N GLN A 163 -3.20 42.75 46.16
CA GLN A 163 -2.60 44.04 45.84
C GLN A 163 -3.52 45.20 46.29
N PRO A 164 -3.01 46.20 47.05
CA PRO A 164 -3.78 47.37 47.41
C PRO A 164 -4.25 48.16 46.17
N ALA A 165 -5.51 48.60 46.18
CA ALA A 165 -6.12 49.37 45.10
C ALA A 165 -5.33 50.65 44.74
N ALA A 166 -4.69 51.27 45.73
CA ALA A 166 -3.82 52.44 45.57
C ALA A 166 -2.59 52.17 44.70
N ASP A 167 -1.97 51.00 44.84
CA ASP A 167 -0.79 50.64 44.05
C ASP A 167 -1.15 50.40 42.58
N LEU A 168 -2.34 49.83 42.34
CA LEU A 168 -2.89 49.62 41.00
C LEU A 168 -3.24 50.95 40.33
N TRP A 169 -3.89 51.88 41.05
CA TRP A 169 -4.16 53.24 40.58
C TRP A 169 -2.88 54.00 40.23
N ALA A 170 -1.90 54.02 41.15
CA ALA A 170 -0.62 54.67 40.92
C ALA A 170 0.17 54.02 39.75
N GLY A 171 -0.01 52.71 39.54
CA GLY A 171 0.53 52.00 38.38
C GLY A 171 -0.09 52.45 37.06
N LEU A 172 -1.41 52.59 37.01
CA LEU A 172 -2.13 53.04 35.82
C LEU A 172 -1.86 54.51 35.48
N THR A 173 -1.82 55.38 36.49
CA THR A 173 -1.48 56.80 36.32
C THR A 173 -0.04 56.97 35.81
N ARG A 174 0.92 56.21 36.32
CA ARG A 174 2.32 56.22 35.82
C ARG A 174 2.43 55.75 34.37
N ARG A 175 1.56 54.86 33.93
CA ARG A 175 1.46 54.39 32.53
C ARG A 175 0.73 55.38 31.62
N GLY A 176 0.23 56.49 32.15
CA GLY A 176 -0.41 57.55 31.39
C GLY A 176 -1.92 57.38 31.17
N PHE A 177 -2.56 56.41 31.84
CA PHE A 177 -4.01 56.28 31.80
C PHE A 177 -4.67 57.27 32.76
N ALA A 178 -5.83 57.80 32.36
CA ALA A 178 -6.57 58.78 33.17
C ALA A 178 -7.89 58.24 33.72
N ARG A 179 -8.44 57.17 33.14
CA ARG A 179 -9.80 56.70 33.48
C ARG A 179 -9.91 55.19 33.44
N VAL A 180 -10.79 54.69 34.30
CA VAL A 180 -11.17 53.27 34.38
C VAL A 180 -12.69 53.18 34.50
N LEU A 181 -13.24 52.04 34.13
CA LEU A 181 -14.66 51.75 34.22
C LEU A 181 -14.85 50.67 35.30
N VAL A 182 -15.53 51.05 36.37
CA VAL A 182 -15.81 50.22 37.56
C VAL A 182 -17.32 50.14 37.69
N ASP A 183 -17.89 48.94 37.70
CA ASP A 183 -19.34 48.69 37.82
C ASP A 183 -20.24 49.51 36.87
N GLY A 184 -19.75 49.78 35.66
CA GLY A 184 -20.48 50.56 34.65
C GLY A 184 -20.28 52.08 34.73
N ALA A 185 -19.61 52.59 35.77
CA ALA A 185 -19.32 54.00 35.93
C ALA A 185 -17.88 54.35 35.53
N VAL A 186 -17.69 55.46 34.83
CA VAL A 186 -16.35 55.98 34.47
C VAL A 186 -15.77 56.72 35.68
N CYS A 187 -14.70 56.17 36.25
CA CYS A 187 -13.95 56.76 37.35
C CYS A 187 -12.67 57.43 36.84
N ASP A 188 -12.37 58.61 37.36
CA ASP A 188 -11.11 59.31 37.11
C ASP A 188 -10.02 58.76 38.04
N LEU A 189 -8.85 58.44 37.48
CA LEU A 189 -7.71 57.92 38.25
C LEU A 189 -7.07 59.00 39.16
N ALA A 190 -7.42 60.27 38.99
CA ALA A 190 -7.06 61.35 39.92
C ALA A 190 -7.86 61.30 41.24
N ALA A 191 -9.03 60.64 41.24
CA ALA A 191 -9.80 60.41 42.45
C ALA A 191 -9.27 59.17 43.20
N PRO A 192 -9.41 59.11 44.54
CA PRO A 192 -8.97 57.95 45.32
C PRO A 192 -9.66 56.66 44.82
N PRO A 193 -8.95 55.52 44.81
CA PRO A 193 -9.52 54.25 44.40
C PRO A 193 -10.64 53.79 45.35
N PRO A 194 -11.58 52.95 44.88
CA PRO A 194 -12.54 52.26 45.75
C PRO A 194 -11.85 51.42 46.83
N GLU A 195 -12.49 51.25 48.00
CA GLU A 195 -11.95 50.49 49.14
C GLU A 195 -11.74 49.00 48.83
N THR A 196 -12.55 48.43 47.94
CA THR A 196 -12.45 47.03 47.48
C THR A 196 -12.50 46.99 45.95
N LEU A 197 -11.59 46.20 45.36
CA LEU A 197 -11.51 45.96 43.93
C LEU A 197 -11.29 44.47 43.71
N ASP A 198 -12.31 43.78 43.22
CA ASP A 198 -12.25 42.37 42.89
C ASP A 198 -12.56 42.17 41.40
N GLY A 199 -12.01 41.12 40.80
CA GLY A 199 -12.30 40.74 39.42
C GLY A 199 -11.43 41.45 38.38
N THR A 200 -12.05 42.04 37.36
CA THR A 200 -11.37 42.60 36.18
C THR A 200 -11.83 44.03 35.93
N LEU A 201 -10.87 44.97 35.94
CA LEU A 201 -11.11 46.38 35.63
C LEU A 201 -11.11 46.60 34.12
N ALA A 202 -11.94 47.52 33.62
CA ALA A 202 -11.86 47.97 32.24
C ALA A 202 -11.15 49.33 32.18
N VAL A 203 -9.92 49.39 31.68
CA VAL A 203 -9.17 50.64 31.55
C VAL A 203 -9.59 51.34 30.27
N VAL A 204 -9.94 52.63 30.35
CA VAL A 204 -10.38 53.42 29.20
C VAL A 204 -9.16 53.94 28.44
N LEU A 205 -8.99 53.51 27.20
CA LEU A 205 -7.86 53.89 26.36
C LEU A 205 -8.18 55.07 25.46
N ASP A 206 -9.32 55.04 24.75
CA ASP A 206 -9.74 56.14 23.85
C ASP A 206 -11.25 56.36 23.89
N ARG A 207 -11.67 57.56 23.49
CA ARG A 207 -13.07 57.95 23.31
C ARG A 207 -13.25 58.38 21.87
N VAL A 208 -14.07 57.65 21.15
CA VAL A 208 -14.21 57.79 19.70
C VAL A 208 -15.67 57.98 19.33
N VAL A 209 -15.89 58.71 18.24
CA VAL A 209 -17.16 58.68 17.51
C VAL A 209 -16.95 57.73 16.35
N LEU A 210 -17.86 56.76 16.19
CA LEU A 210 -17.77 55.73 15.14
C LEU A 210 -18.14 56.35 13.78
N ASP A 211 -17.21 57.11 13.21
CA ASP A 211 -17.33 57.80 11.93
C ASP A 211 -16.40 57.17 10.89
N PRO A 212 -16.89 56.76 9.71
CA PRO A 212 -16.06 56.23 8.63
C PRO A 212 -14.89 57.15 8.24
N ALA A 213 -15.03 58.48 8.39
CA ALA A 213 -13.94 59.43 8.12
C ALA A 213 -12.76 59.27 9.09
N HIS A 214 -12.99 58.76 10.30
CA HIS A 214 -11.99 58.57 11.34
C HIS A 214 -11.57 57.11 11.53
N ARG A 215 -11.81 56.24 10.53
CA ARG A 215 -11.50 54.81 10.57
C ARG A 215 -10.07 54.50 11.03
N HIS A 216 -9.08 55.24 10.52
CA HIS A 216 -7.66 55.02 10.87
C HIS A 216 -7.40 55.11 12.38
N ARG A 217 -7.95 56.15 13.02
CA ARG A 217 -7.81 56.36 14.46
C ARG A 217 -8.48 55.25 15.26
N LEU A 218 -9.67 54.80 14.83
CA LEU A 218 -10.36 53.68 15.50
C LEU A 218 -9.51 52.40 15.44
N VAL A 219 -8.89 52.10 14.30
CA VAL A 219 -7.99 50.95 14.14
C VAL A 219 -6.79 51.05 15.09
N GLU A 220 -6.10 52.19 15.16
CA GLU A 220 -4.96 52.41 16.07
C GLU A 220 -5.35 52.26 17.55
N SER A 221 -6.51 52.77 17.94
CA SER A 221 -7.02 52.66 19.32
C SER A 221 -7.39 51.22 19.67
N LEU A 222 -7.98 50.46 18.73
CA LEU A 222 -8.27 49.04 18.91
C LEU A 222 -6.99 48.20 18.98
N GLU A 223 -5.99 48.48 18.13
CA GLU A 223 -4.69 47.80 18.16
C GLU A 223 -3.98 48.04 19.50
N SER A 224 -3.96 49.28 19.96
CA SER A 224 -3.34 49.63 21.25
C SER A 224 -4.06 48.96 22.42
N ALA A 225 -5.39 48.94 22.40
CA ALA A 225 -6.18 48.29 23.45
C ALA A 225 -5.98 46.78 23.48
N LEU A 226 -5.87 46.13 22.32
CA LEU A 226 -5.54 44.71 22.24
C LEU A 226 -4.15 44.42 22.81
N ARG A 227 -3.15 45.25 22.50
CA ARG A 227 -1.78 45.09 23.02
C ARG A 227 -1.72 45.20 24.53
N GLU A 228 -2.38 46.20 25.11
CA GLU A 228 -2.43 46.42 26.56
C GLU A 228 -3.32 45.39 27.29
N GLY A 229 -4.38 44.92 26.63
CA GLY A 229 -5.35 43.97 27.16
C GLY A 229 -5.01 42.49 26.97
N GLY A 230 -3.79 42.15 26.55
CA GLY A 230 -3.39 40.77 26.31
C GLY A 230 -4.20 40.07 25.20
N GLY A 231 -4.57 40.82 24.17
CA GLY A 231 -5.36 40.36 23.02
C GLY A 231 -6.87 40.45 23.21
N GLN A 232 -7.36 41.22 24.18
CA GLN A 232 -8.79 41.49 24.41
C GLN A 232 -9.08 42.99 24.43
N VAL A 233 -10.18 43.38 23.82
CA VAL A 233 -10.68 44.77 23.81
C VAL A 233 -12.20 44.76 23.99
N ALA A 234 -12.72 45.72 24.73
CA ALA A 234 -14.15 45.95 24.83
C ALA A 234 -14.49 47.37 24.41
N VAL A 235 -15.56 47.51 23.62
CA VAL A 235 -16.08 48.79 23.15
C VAL A 235 -17.42 49.01 23.81
N GLU A 236 -17.49 50.00 24.69
CA GLU A 236 -18.72 50.41 25.38
C GLU A 236 -19.41 51.47 24.54
N LEU A 237 -20.56 51.13 23.95
CA LEU A 237 -21.39 52.07 23.20
C LEU A 237 -22.30 52.81 24.18
N VAL A 238 -22.33 54.14 24.12
CA VAL A 238 -23.11 54.98 25.07
C VAL A 238 -24.60 54.59 25.09
N ASP A 239 -25.17 54.21 23.95
CA ASP A 239 -26.59 53.82 23.81
C ASP A 239 -26.80 52.40 23.23
N GLY A 240 -25.73 51.60 23.09
CA GLY A 240 -25.74 50.35 22.31
C GLY A 240 -25.22 49.10 23.04
N GLY A 241 -24.86 49.23 24.33
CA GLY A 241 -24.32 48.15 25.14
C GLY A 241 -22.85 47.82 24.84
N ARG A 242 -22.34 46.79 25.54
CA ARG A 242 -20.94 46.37 25.49
C ARG A 242 -20.68 45.41 24.32
N ARG A 243 -19.67 45.72 23.51
CA ARG A 243 -19.10 44.79 22.51
C ARG A 243 -17.73 44.31 22.97
N VAL A 244 -17.49 43.00 22.98
CA VAL A 244 -16.20 42.42 23.33
C VAL A 244 -15.58 41.79 22.09
N PHE A 245 -14.33 42.12 21.82
CA PHE A 245 -13.53 41.56 20.74
C PHE A 245 -12.25 40.93 21.31
N ALA A 246 -11.73 39.94 20.61
CA ALA A 246 -10.46 39.31 20.96
C ALA A 246 -9.66 39.00 19.69
N GLU A 247 -8.34 39.15 19.79
CA GLU A 247 -7.39 38.75 18.75
C GLU A 247 -7.28 37.20 18.69
N ALA A 248 -7.42 36.55 19.84
CA ALA A 248 -7.47 35.09 19.92
C ALA A 248 -8.78 34.55 19.31
N PHE A 249 -8.70 33.42 18.60
CA PHE A 249 -9.88 32.67 18.18
C PHE A 249 -10.67 32.24 19.42
N ARG A 250 -11.73 32.98 19.76
CA ARG A 250 -12.63 32.66 20.87
C ARG A 250 -14.02 32.40 20.35
N CYS A 251 -14.68 31.42 20.95
CA CYS A 251 -16.09 31.16 20.67
C CYS A 251 -16.96 32.26 21.30
N GLY A 252 -17.77 32.94 20.50
CA GLY A 252 -18.71 33.95 20.99
C GLY A 252 -19.84 33.40 21.88
N GLY A 253 -20.16 32.09 21.78
CA GLY A 253 -21.21 31.45 22.57
C GLY A 253 -20.77 30.98 23.95
N CYS A 254 -19.65 30.24 24.04
CA CYS A 254 -19.18 29.65 25.31
C CYS A 254 -17.83 30.19 25.81
N GLY A 255 -17.21 31.15 25.09
CA GLY A 255 -15.94 31.77 25.50
C GLY A 255 -14.69 30.91 25.32
N MET A 256 -14.83 29.66 24.86
CA MET A 256 -13.73 28.72 24.64
C MET A 256 -12.67 29.32 23.71
N VAL A 257 -11.40 29.27 24.12
CA VAL A 257 -10.25 29.59 23.27
C VAL A 257 -10.00 28.43 22.31
N LEU A 258 -9.86 28.74 21.04
CA LEU A 258 -9.66 27.80 19.95
C LEU A 258 -8.26 28.05 19.35
N GLU A 259 -7.65 26.98 18.86
CA GLU A 259 -6.35 27.08 18.19
C GLU A 259 -6.49 27.75 16.83
N ARG A 260 -5.54 28.62 16.49
CA ARG A 260 -5.46 29.23 15.16
C ARG A 260 -5.17 28.14 14.12
N PRO A 261 -5.93 28.07 13.01
CA PRO A 261 -5.63 27.17 11.91
C PRO A 261 -4.24 27.45 11.34
N GLN A 262 -3.37 26.45 11.40
CA GLN A 262 -2.04 26.47 10.79
C GLN A 262 -1.78 25.10 10.12
N PRO A 263 -0.99 25.01 9.05
CA PRO A 263 -0.83 23.75 8.31
C PRO A 263 -0.40 22.56 9.19
N LEU A 264 0.47 22.79 10.19
CA LEU A 264 0.93 21.76 11.12
C LEU A 264 -0.17 21.21 12.03
N LEU A 265 -1.23 21.99 12.30
CA LEU A 265 -2.38 21.53 13.08
C LEU A 265 -3.12 20.39 12.36
N PHE A 266 -3.08 20.38 11.04
CA PHE A 266 -3.71 19.36 10.21
C PHE A 266 -2.77 18.19 9.88
N SER A 267 -1.58 18.13 10.46
CA SER A 267 -0.62 17.04 10.22
C SER A 267 -0.72 15.96 11.28
N PHE A 268 -1.21 14.77 10.91
CA PHE A 268 -1.21 13.60 11.80
C PHE A 268 0.20 12.99 11.99
N ASN A 269 1.20 13.47 11.26
CA ASN A 269 2.61 13.11 11.46
C ASN A 269 3.32 14.04 12.46
N HIS A 270 2.69 15.13 12.88
CA HIS A 270 3.27 16.11 13.79
C HIS A 270 2.54 16.10 15.14
N PRO A 271 3.24 16.17 16.29
CA PRO A 271 2.59 16.15 17.62
C PRO A 271 1.55 17.25 17.87
N LEU A 272 1.66 18.39 17.16
CA LEU A 272 0.65 19.46 17.22
C LEU A 272 -0.72 18.99 16.74
N GLY A 273 -0.78 18.32 15.58
CA GLY A 273 -2.03 17.86 14.97
C GLY A 273 -2.43 16.43 15.30
N ALA A 274 -1.46 15.55 15.59
CA ALA A 274 -1.69 14.13 15.80
C ALA A 274 -2.53 13.83 17.06
N CYS A 275 -3.51 12.94 16.93
CA CYS A 275 -4.25 12.40 18.07
C CYS A 275 -3.28 11.78 19.08
N PRO A 276 -3.37 12.13 20.38
CA PRO A 276 -2.41 11.67 21.39
C PRO A 276 -2.50 10.16 21.66
N GLU A 277 -3.70 9.59 21.60
CA GLU A 277 -3.97 8.17 21.87
C GLU A 277 -3.33 7.27 20.81
N CYS A 278 -3.74 7.44 19.55
CA CYS A 278 -3.21 6.64 18.46
C CYS A 278 -1.92 7.23 17.87
N LYS A 279 -1.35 8.31 18.40
CA LYS A 279 -0.17 9.00 17.86
C LYS A 279 -0.22 9.22 16.33
N GLY A 280 -1.38 9.60 15.81
CA GLY A 280 -1.61 9.81 14.38
C GLY A 280 -1.82 8.56 13.51
N PHE A 281 -1.88 7.35 14.05
CA PHE A 281 -2.17 6.12 13.28
C PHE A 281 -3.64 5.96 12.89
N GLY A 282 -4.56 6.53 13.68
CA GLY A 282 -6.02 6.39 13.51
C GLY A 282 -6.61 5.11 14.09
N ASN A 283 -5.77 4.11 14.36
CA ASN A 283 -6.16 2.85 14.97
C ASN A 283 -5.33 2.54 16.22
N VAL A 284 -5.86 1.65 17.04
CA VAL A 284 -5.19 1.05 18.20
C VAL A 284 -5.27 -0.46 18.09
N LEU A 285 -4.23 -1.16 18.53
CA LEU A 285 -4.21 -2.62 18.54
C LEU A 285 -4.98 -3.12 19.76
N LYS A 286 -6.02 -3.93 19.54
CA LYS A 286 -6.79 -4.60 20.59
C LYS A 286 -6.74 -6.10 20.38
N TYR A 287 -6.93 -6.86 21.46
CA TYR A 287 -7.12 -8.30 21.34
C TYR A 287 -8.45 -8.59 20.66
N ASP A 288 -8.41 -9.49 19.67
CA ASP A 288 -9.55 -9.79 18.82
C ASP A 288 -10.18 -11.12 19.21
N GLU A 289 -11.46 -11.09 19.61
CA GLU A 289 -12.20 -12.30 19.95
C GLU A 289 -12.16 -13.33 18.82
N ALA A 290 -12.23 -12.91 17.55
CA ALA A 290 -12.23 -13.83 16.42
C ALA A 290 -10.89 -14.59 16.27
N LEU A 291 -9.79 -14.02 16.79
CA LEU A 291 -8.47 -14.66 16.81
C LEU A 291 -8.26 -15.49 18.09
N LEU A 292 -8.89 -15.09 19.20
CA LEU A 292 -8.84 -15.79 20.48
C LEU A 292 -9.72 -17.04 20.50
N VAL A 293 -10.90 -16.95 19.91
CA VAL A 293 -11.89 -18.02 19.79
C VAL A 293 -12.23 -18.20 18.30
N PRO A 294 -11.32 -18.81 17.52
CA PRO A 294 -11.49 -18.95 16.08
C PRO A 294 -12.57 -19.97 15.70
N ASP A 295 -12.87 -20.95 16.54
CA ASP A 295 -13.96 -21.90 16.30
C ASP A 295 -15.05 -21.67 17.35
N ARG A 296 -16.08 -20.91 16.98
CA ARG A 296 -17.16 -20.51 17.90
C ARG A 296 -18.19 -21.63 18.13
N THR A 297 -18.08 -22.73 17.37
CA THR A 297 -18.88 -23.95 17.57
C THR A 297 -18.25 -24.88 18.61
N ARG A 298 -16.99 -24.64 18.99
CA ARG A 298 -16.32 -25.41 20.05
C ARG A 298 -16.80 -25.03 21.44
N THR A 299 -16.75 -26.02 22.31
CA THR A 299 -17.06 -25.90 23.74
C THR A 299 -15.82 -25.44 24.52
N LEU A 300 -16.00 -24.92 25.73
CA LEU A 300 -14.86 -24.58 26.60
C LEU A 300 -14.04 -25.82 26.96
N ALA A 301 -14.69 -26.97 27.13
CA ALA A 301 -14.06 -28.26 27.41
C ALA A 301 -13.11 -28.70 26.28
N ASP A 302 -13.51 -28.50 25.02
CA ASP A 302 -12.72 -28.86 23.84
C ASP A 302 -11.66 -27.81 23.45
N GLY A 303 -11.47 -26.80 24.29
CA GLY A 303 -10.48 -25.74 24.08
C GLY A 303 -10.92 -24.72 23.04
N ALA A 304 -12.06 -24.06 23.28
CA ALA A 304 -12.52 -22.93 22.46
C ALA A 304 -11.50 -21.77 22.44
N VAL A 305 -10.80 -21.50 23.56
CA VAL A 305 -9.80 -20.44 23.67
C VAL A 305 -8.45 -20.94 23.11
N GLU A 306 -8.12 -20.52 21.90
CA GLU A 306 -6.98 -21.03 21.12
C GLU A 306 -5.62 -20.91 21.84
N PRO A 307 -5.27 -19.77 22.48
CA PRO A 307 -3.99 -19.62 23.18
C PRO A 307 -3.73 -20.70 24.24
N TRP A 308 -4.80 -21.28 24.81
CA TRP A 308 -4.72 -22.25 25.89
C TRP A 308 -4.68 -23.71 25.42
N THR A 309 -4.84 -23.94 24.10
CA THR A 309 -4.76 -25.28 23.50
C THR A 309 -3.31 -25.76 23.32
N HIS A 310 -2.36 -24.83 23.24
CA HIS A 310 -0.93 -25.13 23.08
C HIS A 310 -0.30 -25.69 24.37
N PRO A 311 0.82 -26.45 24.28
CA PRO A 311 1.49 -27.01 25.45
C PRO A 311 1.79 -25.99 26.57
N SER A 312 2.17 -24.76 26.20
CA SER A 312 2.44 -23.66 27.14
C SER A 312 1.18 -23.10 27.81
N GLY A 313 0.00 -23.25 27.20
CA GLY A 313 -1.27 -22.73 27.68
C GLY A 313 -2.12 -23.73 28.47
N LYS A 314 -1.71 -25.00 28.54
CA LYS A 314 -2.46 -26.08 29.22
C LYS A 314 -2.76 -25.85 30.69
N TRP A 315 -1.96 -25.03 31.37
CA TRP A 315 -2.25 -24.64 32.75
C TRP A 315 -3.52 -23.79 32.82
N TYR A 316 -3.62 -22.76 31.98
CA TYR A 316 -4.79 -21.87 31.89
C TYR A 316 -6.06 -22.63 31.48
N GLN A 317 -5.97 -23.57 30.53
CA GLN A 317 -7.10 -24.42 30.16
C GLN A 317 -7.62 -25.24 31.36
N ARG A 318 -6.72 -25.77 32.20
CA ARG A 318 -7.11 -26.53 33.40
C ARG A 318 -7.73 -25.64 34.46
N GLU A 319 -7.19 -24.44 34.67
CA GLU A 319 -7.74 -23.49 35.63
C GLU A 319 -9.10 -22.93 35.20
N LEU A 320 -9.29 -22.66 33.90
CA LEU A 320 -10.59 -22.31 33.31
C LEU A 320 -11.65 -23.36 33.67
N LEU A 321 -11.39 -24.64 33.42
CA LEU A 321 -12.35 -25.72 33.68
C LEU A 321 -12.67 -25.88 35.18
N LYS A 322 -11.66 -25.70 36.05
CA LYS A 322 -11.89 -25.70 37.50
C LYS A 322 -12.73 -24.50 37.94
N ALA A 323 -12.44 -23.32 37.41
CA ALA A 323 -13.15 -22.09 37.72
C ALA A 323 -14.59 -22.14 37.22
N ALA A 324 -14.81 -22.60 35.99
CA ALA A 324 -16.13 -22.82 35.42
C ALA A 324 -17.00 -23.74 36.29
N LYS A 325 -16.42 -24.82 36.82
CA LYS A 325 -17.12 -25.71 37.77
C LYS A 325 -17.51 -25.01 39.09
N ARG A 326 -16.70 -24.07 39.59
CA ARG A 326 -17.01 -23.29 40.81
C ARG A 326 -18.11 -22.27 40.56
N SER A 327 -18.11 -21.63 39.40
CA SER A 327 -19.00 -20.53 39.05
C SER A 327 -20.27 -20.97 38.30
N GLY A 328 -20.47 -22.27 38.09
CA GLY A 328 -21.67 -22.81 37.43
C GLY A 328 -21.70 -22.62 35.91
N VAL A 329 -20.56 -22.35 35.27
CA VAL A 329 -20.48 -22.15 33.81
C VAL A 329 -20.49 -23.51 33.11
N ASP A 330 -21.44 -23.70 32.18
CA ASP A 330 -21.51 -24.89 31.35
C ASP A 330 -20.39 -24.93 30.29
N VAL A 331 -19.41 -25.78 30.53
CA VAL A 331 -18.23 -25.95 29.65
C VAL A 331 -18.50 -26.80 28.42
N THR A 332 -19.66 -27.46 28.32
CA THR A 332 -20.06 -28.34 27.21
C THR A 332 -20.90 -27.62 26.17
N ARG A 333 -21.29 -26.37 26.45
CA ARG A 333 -22.02 -25.51 25.52
C ARG A 333 -21.06 -24.85 24.51
N PRO A 334 -21.40 -24.82 23.21
CA PRO A 334 -20.63 -24.07 22.21
C PRO A 334 -20.51 -22.58 22.53
N TRP A 335 -19.37 -21.95 22.20
CA TRP A 335 -19.09 -20.52 22.46
C TRP A 335 -20.17 -19.56 21.95
N ASP A 336 -20.74 -19.80 20.77
CA ASP A 336 -21.79 -18.92 20.24
C ASP A 336 -23.07 -18.93 21.08
N THR A 337 -23.38 -20.08 21.67
CA THR A 337 -24.58 -20.26 22.47
C THR A 337 -24.36 -19.98 23.96
N LEU A 338 -23.12 -19.77 24.39
CA LEU A 338 -22.81 -19.38 25.77
C LEU A 338 -23.46 -18.04 26.12
N GLU A 339 -23.96 -17.94 27.35
CA GLU A 339 -24.56 -16.71 27.87
C GLU A 339 -23.50 -15.61 28.02
N GLU A 340 -23.92 -14.35 27.88
CA GLU A 340 -22.99 -13.20 27.90
C GLU A 340 -22.24 -13.09 29.23
N THR A 341 -22.90 -13.41 30.34
CA THR A 341 -22.30 -13.49 31.69
C THR A 341 -21.20 -14.55 31.77
N HIS A 342 -21.40 -15.71 31.13
CA HIS A 342 -20.40 -16.76 31.06
C HIS A 342 -19.23 -16.38 30.15
N ARG A 343 -19.49 -15.68 29.03
CA ARG A 343 -18.43 -15.12 28.18
C ARG A 343 -17.60 -14.09 28.94
N ALA A 344 -18.25 -13.15 29.64
CA ALA A 344 -17.58 -12.18 30.49
C ALA A 344 -16.69 -12.84 31.55
N PHE A 345 -17.18 -13.90 32.21
CA PHE A 345 -16.37 -14.70 33.14
C PHE A 345 -15.11 -15.29 32.51
N VAL A 346 -15.16 -15.76 31.25
CA VAL A 346 -13.96 -16.27 30.57
C VAL A 346 -12.94 -15.15 30.33
N TYR A 347 -13.40 -13.93 30.05
CA TYR A 347 -12.54 -12.77 29.82
C TYR A 347 -11.96 -12.18 31.12
N GLU A 348 -12.80 -11.96 32.12
CA GLU A 348 -12.47 -11.23 33.36
C GLU A 348 -11.99 -12.16 34.48
N GLY A 349 -12.46 -13.41 34.51
CA GLY A 349 -12.16 -14.38 35.55
C GLY A 349 -12.99 -14.23 36.83
N ASP A 350 -12.56 -14.91 37.91
CA ASP A 350 -13.19 -14.87 39.26
C ASP A 350 -12.22 -14.40 40.36
N GLY A 351 -11.13 -13.73 39.98
CA GLY A 351 -10.06 -13.31 40.89
C GLY A 351 -9.07 -14.42 41.26
N LYS A 352 -9.45 -15.71 41.21
CA LYS A 352 -8.51 -16.85 41.31
C LYS A 352 -8.04 -17.31 39.94
N PHE A 353 -8.96 -17.33 38.99
CA PHE A 353 -8.69 -17.49 37.58
C PHE A 353 -8.58 -16.08 36.96
N PRO A 354 -7.46 -15.74 36.30
CA PRO A 354 -7.22 -14.40 35.78
C PRO A 354 -7.97 -14.07 34.48
N GLY A 355 -8.66 -15.04 33.87
CA GLY A 355 -9.33 -14.84 32.59
C GLY A 355 -8.39 -14.59 31.41
N ILE A 356 -8.96 -14.30 30.24
CA ILE A 356 -8.21 -13.91 29.04
C ILE A 356 -7.44 -12.60 29.27
N ASN A 357 -8.08 -11.61 29.92
CA ASN A 357 -7.46 -10.30 30.13
C ASN A 357 -6.23 -10.40 31.02
N GLY A 358 -6.33 -11.08 32.17
CA GLY A 358 -5.20 -11.27 33.06
C GLY A 358 -4.09 -12.15 32.46
N PHE A 359 -4.44 -13.15 31.64
CA PHE A 359 -3.44 -13.91 30.86
C PHE A 359 -2.63 -13.00 29.96
N PHE A 360 -3.27 -12.12 29.18
CA PHE A 360 -2.53 -11.24 28.27
C PHE A 360 -1.77 -10.13 29.01
N GLU A 361 -2.31 -9.60 30.11
CA GLU A 361 -1.56 -8.66 30.98
C GLU A 361 -0.26 -9.29 31.50
N GLU A 362 -0.30 -10.55 31.95
CA GLU A 362 0.90 -11.29 32.37
C GLU A 362 1.89 -11.45 31.21
N ILE A 363 1.43 -11.90 30.04
CA ILE A 363 2.30 -12.08 28.87
C ILE A 363 2.89 -10.74 28.39
N GLU A 364 2.14 -9.64 28.49
CA GLU A 364 2.61 -8.30 28.16
C GLU A 364 3.78 -7.83 29.05
N SER A 365 3.86 -8.28 30.30
CA SER A 365 5.02 -7.98 31.17
C SER A 365 6.35 -8.50 30.58
N TYR A 366 6.30 -9.55 29.75
CA TYR A 366 7.46 -10.14 29.07
C TYR A 366 7.70 -9.58 27.67
N ARG A 367 7.05 -8.47 27.28
CA ARG A 367 7.13 -7.85 25.94
C ARG A 367 8.55 -7.47 25.50
N TYR A 368 9.51 -7.36 26.41
CA TYR A 368 10.92 -7.14 26.05
C TYR A 368 11.53 -8.31 25.25
N LYS A 369 10.97 -9.53 25.35
CA LYS A 369 11.40 -10.71 24.57
C LYS A 369 10.79 -10.70 23.16
N LEU A 370 11.61 -10.93 22.13
CA LEU A 370 11.15 -10.91 20.72
C LEU A 370 10.03 -11.93 20.44
N HIS A 371 10.19 -13.18 20.87
CA HIS A 371 9.19 -14.24 20.62
C HIS A 371 7.84 -13.94 21.30
N VAL A 372 7.84 -13.24 22.44
CA VAL A 372 6.61 -12.79 23.11
C VAL A 372 5.89 -11.73 22.28
N ARG A 373 6.62 -10.76 21.71
CA ARG A 373 6.02 -9.75 20.80
C ARG A 373 5.35 -10.41 19.59
N VAL A 374 6.01 -11.42 19.01
CA VAL A 374 5.47 -12.20 17.88
C VAL A 374 4.22 -13.00 18.30
N PHE A 375 4.21 -13.58 19.50
CA PHE A 375 3.04 -14.26 20.04
C PHE A 375 1.86 -13.29 20.20
N LEU A 376 2.08 -12.16 20.89
CA LEU A 376 1.04 -11.15 21.12
C LEU A 376 0.45 -10.59 19.83
N SER A 377 1.27 -10.37 18.79
CA SER A 377 0.79 -9.84 17.52
C SER A 377 -0.17 -10.77 16.77
N ARG A 378 -0.19 -12.08 17.09
CA ARG A 378 -1.09 -13.05 16.45
C ARG A 378 -2.54 -12.92 16.89
N TYR A 379 -2.78 -12.33 18.06
CA TYR A 379 -4.12 -12.21 18.66
C TYR A 379 -4.62 -10.78 18.70
N ARG A 380 -3.90 -9.84 18.07
CA ARG A 380 -4.27 -8.43 18.03
C ARG A 380 -4.71 -8.03 16.63
N SER A 381 -5.81 -7.30 16.54
CA SER A 381 -6.26 -6.65 15.31
C SER A 381 -6.30 -5.13 15.47
N GLN A 382 -6.40 -4.43 14.34
CA GLN A 382 -6.51 -2.98 14.32
C GLN A 382 -7.97 -2.58 14.57
N SER A 383 -8.22 -1.80 15.61
CA SER A 383 -9.53 -1.18 15.86
C SER A 383 -9.46 0.34 15.66
N PRO A 384 -10.53 1.01 15.18
CA PRO A 384 -10.58 2.47 15.15
C PRO A 384 -10.26 3.07 16.53
N CYS A 385 -9.44 4.11 16.55
CA CYS A 385 -9.07 4.78 17.80
C CYS A 385 -10.33 5.33 18.50
N PRO A 386 -10.55 5.08 19.80
CA PRO A 386 -11.76 5.53 20.49
C PRO A 386 -11.85 7.07 20.60
N VAL A 387 -10.70 7.76 20.62
CA VAL A 387 -10.63 9.23 20.79
C VAL A 387 -10.90 9.94 19.47
N CYS A 388 -10.12 9.65 18.42
CA CYS A 388 -10.27 10.34 17.14
C CYS A 388 -11.17 9.61 16.14
N ARG A 389 -11.70 8.43 16.48
CA ARG A 389 -12.58 7.60 15.65
C ARG A 389 -12.04 7.36 14.24
N GLY A 390 -10.72 7.19 14.11
CA GLY A 390 -10.05 6.99 12.82
C GLY A 390 -9.53 8.27 12.15
N ALA A 391 -9.93 9.47 12.62
CA ALA A 391 -9.56 10.75 12.00
C ALA A 391 -8.09 11.14 12.13
N ARG A 392 -7.31 10.44 12.97
CA ARG A 392 -5.86 10.62 13.21
C ARG A 392 -5.44 11.96 13.84
N LEU A 393 -6.36 12.93 13.91
CA LEU A 393 -6.10 14.29 14.34
C LEU A 393 -6.71 14.60 15.71
N LYS A 394 -6.25 15.70 16.32
CA LYS A 394 -6.85 16.26 17.55
C LYS A 394 -8.13 17.02 17.26
N ALA A 395 -8.96 17.20 18.30
CA ALA A 395 -10.21 17.94 18.22
C ALA A 395 -10.09 19.36 17.63
N PRO A 396 -9.07 20.19 17.95
CA PRO A 396 -8.94 21.52 17.35
C PRO A 396 -8.73 21.51 15.83
N ALA A 397 -8.09 20.48 15.28
CA ALA A 397 -7.97 20.34 13.83
C ALA A 397 -9.33 19.95 13.19
N LEU A 398 -10.10 19.12 13.88
CA LEU A 398 -11.44 18.67 13.46
C LEU A 398 -12.53 19.73 13.68
N ALA A 399 -12.21 20.82 14.38
CA ALA A 399 -13.08 21.99 14.52
C ALA A 399 -13.10 22.86 13.25
N VAL A 400 -12.13 22.69 12.34
CA VAL A 400 -12.02 23.53 11.13
C VAL A 400 -12.69 22.84 9.95
N ARG A 401 -13.53 23.59 9.23
CA ARG A 401 -14.30 23.09 8.09
C ARG A 401 -14.11 23.92 6.83
N VAL A 402 -14.07 23.24 5.69
CA VAL A 402 -14.16 23.80 4.33
C VAL A 402 -15.30 23.06 3.64
N ALA A 403 -16.17 23.76 2.91
CA ALA A 403 -17.40 23.17 2.34
C ALA A 403 -18.32 22.48 3.37
N GLY A 404 -18.26 22.89 4.64
CA GLY A 404 -18.98 22.23 5.73
C GLY A 404 -18.35 20.92 6.22
N MET A 405 -17.23 20.50 5.66
CA MET A 405 -16.52 19.25 6.00
C MET A 405 -15.21 19.51 6.72
N THR A 406 -14.90 18.69 7.72
CA THR A 406 -13.57 18.60 8.32
C THR A 406 -12.57 17.97 7.35
N ILE A 407 -11.27 18.17 7.58
CA ILE A 407 -10.25 17.58 6.71
C ILE A 407 -10.32 16.05 6.73
N ALA A 408 -10.66 15.44 7.87
CA ALA A 408 -10.79 14.00 8.01
C ALA A 408 -11.96 13.45 7.18
N GLU A 409 -13.12 14.12 7.22
CA GLU A 409 -14.28 13.79 6.38
C GLU A 409 -13.95 13.91 4.90
N PHE A 410 -13.30 15.01 4.48
CA PHE A 410 -12.89 15.20 3.09
C PHE A 410 -11.95 14.08 2.62
N THR A 411 -11.01 13.66 3.46
CA THR A 411 -10.10 12.55 3.13
C THR A 411 -10.78 11.17 3.16
N GLY A 412 -11.93 11.05 3.82
CA GLY A 412 -12.76 9.85 3.83
C GLY A 412 -13.52 9.64 2.52
N LEU A 413 -13.67 10.68 1.70
CA LEU A 413 -14.30 10.60 0.39
C LEU A 413 -13.45 9.80 -0.60
N THR A 414 -14.12 9.17 -1.57
CA THR A 414 -13.47 8.67 -2.78
C THR A 414 -12.87 9.84 -3.57
N ILE A 415 -11.84 9.57 -4.37
CA ILE A 415 -11.19 10.60 -5.20
C ILE A 415 -12.19 11.25 -6.15
N GLU A 416 -13.15 10.47 -6.67
CA GLU A 416 -14.24 10.98 -7.49
C GLU A 416 -15.16 11.95 -6.73
N ALA A 417 -15.61 11.56 -5.54
CA ALA A 417 -16.43 12.43 -4.69
C ALA A 417 -15.67 13.70 -4.26
N ALA A 418 -14.39 13.57 -3.89
CA ALA A 418 -13.54 14.70 -3.53
C ALA A 418 -13.36 15.69 -4.70
N ALA A 419 -13.20 15.17 -5.93
CA ALA A 419 -13.14 16.00 -7.13
C ALA A 419 -14.47 16.72 -7.42
N GLY A 420 -15.61 16.06 -7.16
CA GLY A 420 -16.94 16.67 -7.21
C GLY A 420 -17.07 17.84 -6.23
N VAL A 421 -16.71 17.61 -4.96
CA VAL A 421 -16.78 18.64 -3.91
C VAL A 421 -15.95 19.89 -4.26
N LEU A 422 -14.74 19.73 -4.80
CA LEU A 422 -13.92 20.89 -5.18
C LEU A 422 -14.49 21.66 -6.38
N ARG A 423 -15.17 20.98 -7.31
CA ARG A 423 -15.78 21.60 -8.49
C ARG A 423 -17.00 22.45 -8.12
N GLU A 424 -17.76 22.00 -7.14
CA GLU A 424 -18.98 22.67 -6.65
C GLU A 424 -18.72 23.64 -5.48
N LEU A 425 -17.46 23.81 -5.09
CA LEU A 425 -17.05 24.61 -3.94
C LEU A 425 -17.42 26.09 -4.13
N LYS A 426 -18.38 26.56 -3.34
CA LYS A 426 -18.77 27.97 -3.30
C LYS A 426 -17.82 28.74 -2.37
N LEU A 427 -17.11 29.71 -2.94
CA LEU A 427 -16.14 30.55 -2.24
C LEU A 427 -16.54 32.02 -2.34
N THR A 428 -16.27 32.77 -1.29
CA THR A 428 -16.25 34.24 -1.34
C THR A 428 -15.12 34.74 -2.24
N ALA A 429 -15.19 35.99 -2.69
CA ALA A 429 -14.14 36.58 -3.54
C ALA A 429 -12.75 36.51 -2.88
N TRP A 430 -12.67 36.71 -1.56
CA TRP A 430 -11.42 36.61 -0.81
C TRP A 430 -10.91 35.17 -0.71
N GLU A 431 -11.78 34.20 -0.34
CA GLU A 431 -11.40 32.78 -0.26
C GLU A 431 -10.93 32.26 -1.64
N ALA A 432 -11.60 32.67 -2.72
CA ALA A 432 -11.22 32.32 -4.09
C ALA A 432 -9.86 32.93 -4.50
N ALA A 433 -9.55 34.16 -4.06
CA ALA A 433 -8.26 34.79 -4.33
C ALA A 433 -7.12 34.09 -3.58
N VAL A 434 -7.29 33.82 -2.28
CA VAL A 434 -6.27 33.16 -1.44
C VAL A 434 -6.07 31.70 -1.82
N GLY A 435 -7.17 30.99 -2.14
CA GLY A 435 -7.16 29.57 -2.46
C GLY A 435 -6.80 29.24 -3.91
N ARG A 436 -6.68 30.23 -4.81
CA ARG A 436 -6.60 30.02 -6.27
C ARG A 436 -5.59 28.96 -6.69
N GLU A 437 -4.33 29.12 -6.29
CA GLU A 437 -3.26 28.21 -6.69
C GLU A 437 -3.40 26.85 -6.01
N ILE A 438 -3.82 26.82 -4.74
CA ILE A 438 -4.04 25.58 -3.97
C ILE A 438 -5.12 24.74 -4.65
N LEU A 439 -6.25 25.35 -5.02
CA LEU A 439 -7.37 24.69 -5.66
C LEU A 439 -7.02 24.23 -7.09
N ARG A 440 -6.23 25.02 -7.82
CA ARG A 440 -5.72 24.63 -9.14
C ARG A 440 -4.87 23.35 -9.05
N GLN A 441 -3.95 23.29 -8.10
CA GLN A 441 -3.08 22.12 -7.88
C GLN A 441 -3.86 20.90 -7.39
N LEU A 442 -4.78 21.08 -6.45
CA LEU A 442 -5.67 20.01 -5.98
C LEU A 442 -6.52 19.44 -7.12
N GLY A 443 -7.15 20.31 -7.92
CA GLY A 443 -7.96 19.91 -9.06
C GLY A 443 -7.15 19.14 -10.10
N ALA A 444 -5.93 19.59 -10.41
CA ALA A 444 -5.03 18.90 -11.33
C ALA A 444 -4.65 17.51 -10.81
N LYS A 445 -4.17 17.40 -9.56
CA LYS A 445 -3.77 16.11 -8.96
C LYS A 445 -4.92 15.10 -8.88
N LEU A 446 -6.12 15.53 -8.47
CA LEU A 446 -7.31 14.67 -8.46
C LEU A 446 -7.69 14.22 -9.87
N THR A 447 -7.60 15.12 -10.86
CA THR A 447 -7.88 14.78 -12.26
C THR A 447 -6.90 13.72 -12.76
N PHE A 448 -5.60 13.83 -12.46
CA PHE A 448 -4.63 12.80 -12.84
C PHE A 448 -4.94 11.44 -12.22
N LEU A 449 -5.35 11.39 -10.94
CA LEU A 449 -5.76 10.14 -10.28
C LEU A 449 -7.02 9.52 -10.91
N LEU A 450 -8.00 10.34 -11.31
CA LEU A 450 -9.16 9.89 -12.07
C LEU A 450 -8.78 9.36 -13.46
N ARG A 451 -7.78 9.99 -14.10
CA ARG A 451 -7.28 9.57 -15.41
C ARG A 451 -6.59 8.22 -15.39
N VAL A 452 -5.88 7.88 -14.31
CA VAL A 452 -5.28 6.56 -14.13
C VAL A 452 -6.28 5.53 -13.53
N GLY A 453 -7.57 5.86 -13.43
CA GLY A 453 -8.60 4.91 -13.00
C GLY A 453 -8.63 4.61 -11.49
N LEU A 454 -8.14 5.53 -10.65
CA LEU A 454 -8.10 5.36 -9.19
C LEU A 454 -9.25 6.08 -8.47
N GLY A 455 -10.32 6.47 -9.18
CA GLY A 455 -11.44 7.24 -8.63
C GLY A 455 -12.12 6.62 -7.41
N TYR A 456 -12.13 5.28 -7.34
CA TYR A 456 -12.74 4.49 -6.26
C TYR A 456 -11.94 4.51 -4.95
N LEU A 457 -10.67 4.96 -4.97
CA LEU A 457 -9.87 5.04 -3.75
C LEU A 457 -10.27 6.22 -2.90
N THR A 458 -10.20 6.08 -1.58
CA THR A 458 -10.29 7.21 -0.65
C THR A 458 -8.90 7.82 -0.42
N LEU A 459 -8.84 9.13 -0.20
CA LEU A 459 -7.56 9.81 0.13
C LEU A 459 -6.98 9.31 1.46
N GLY A 460 -7.82 8.86 2.38
CA GLY A 460 -7.43 8.29 3.68
C GLY A 460 -6.97 6.83 3.65
N ARG A 461 -7.12 6.12 2.52
CA ARG A 461 -6.68 4.72 2.37
C ARG A 461 -5.18 4.61 2.64
N GLN A 462 -4.79 3.63 3.46
CA GLN A 462 -3.39 3.43 3.82
C GLN A 462 -2.58 2.92 2.62
N THR A 463 -1.39 3.47 2.37
CA THR A 463 -0.62 3.06 1.18
C THR A 463 -0.20 1.59 1.23
N ARG A 464 0.02 1.03 2.42
CA ARG A 464 0.41 -0.38 2.59
C ARG A 464 -0.68 -1.38 2.18
N THR A 465 -1.93 -0.93 2.01
CA THR A 465 -3.07 -1.78 1.59
C THR A 465 -3.36 -1.64 0.10
N LEU A 466 -2.54 -0.87 -0.63
CA LEU A 466 -2.63 -0.77 -2.08
C LEU A 466 -1.97 -1.98 -2.74
N SER A 467 -2.57 -2.43 -3.84
CA SER A 467 -1.90 -3.39 -4.73
C SER A 467 -0.67 -2.75 -5.40
N GLY A 468 0.21 -3.59 -5.98
CA GLY A 468 1.36 -3.09 -6.76
C GLY A 468 0.93 -2.16 -7.88
N GLY A 469 -0.08 -2.56 -8.67
CA GLY A 469 -0.65 -1.73 -9.74
C GLY A 469 -1.30 -0.43 -9.25
N GLU A 470 -2.02 -0.45 -8.12
CA GLU A 470 -2.57 0.77 -7.52
C GLU A 470 -1.45 1.75 -7.12
N ALA A 471 -0.39 1.26 -6.47
CA ALA A 471 0.76 2.07 -6.06
C ALA A 471 1.52 2.65 -7.28
N GLN A 472 1.72 1.84 -8.32
CA GLN A 472 2.39 2.26 -9.54
C GLN A 472 1.59 3.35 -10.28
N ARG A 473 0.26 3.20 -10.37
CA ARG A 473 -0.62 4.22 -10.98
C ARG A 473 -0.65 5.53 -10.18
N ILE A 474 -0.57 5.48 -8.85
CA ILE A 474 -0.37 6.68 -8.02
C ILE A 474 0.94 7.38 -8.39
N ASN A 475 2.04 6.61 -8.48
CA ASN A 475 3.33 7.18 -8.85
C ASN A 475 3.31 7.78 -10.27
N LEU A 476 2.68 7.11 -11.24
CA LEU A 476 2.51 7.64 -12.59
C LEU A 476 1.70 8.95 -12.60
N ALA A 477 0.61 9.01 -11.85
CA ALA A 477 -0.18 10.24 -11.71
C ALA A 477 0.65 11.39 -11.11
N ASN A 478 1.52 11.10 -10.14
CA ASN A 478 2.46 12.09 -9.61
C ASN A 478 3.47 12.58 -10.66
N GLN A 479 3.99 11.69 -11.51
CA GLN A 479 4.92 12.06 -12.59
C GLN A 479 4.25 12.90 -13.68
N LEU A 480 3.00 12.61 -14.04
CA LEU A 480 2.22 13.46 -14.94
C LEU A 480 1.95 14.85 -14.32
N GLY A 481 1.78 14.90 -12.99
CA GLY A 481 1.57 16.14 -12.24
C GLY A 481 2.83 16.99 -12.06
N SER A 482 4.03 16.41 -12.08
CA SER A 482 5.29 17.14 -11.89
C SER A 482 5.74 17.91 -13.14
N GLN A 483 5.19 17.58 -14.31
CA GLN A 483 5.48 18.24 -15.60
C GLN A 483 6.98 18.31 -15.94
N LEU A 484 7.73 17.27 -15.57
CA LEU A 484 9.14 17.15 -15.93
C LEU A 484 9.30 16.96 -17.45
N VAL A 485 10.39 17.51 -17.99
CA VAL A 485 10.82 17.38 -19.40
C VAL A 485 12.26 16.90 -19.46
N GLY A 486 12.66 16.26 -20.55
CA GLY A 486 14.03 15.75 -20.69
C GLY A 486 14.36 14.61 -19.72
N THR A 487 13.36 13.86 -19.28
CA THR A 487 13.51 12.71 -18.35
C THR A 487 13.39 11.38 -19.12
N LEU A 488 14.11 10.34 -18.65
CA LEU A 488 13.93 8.95 -19.06
C LEU A 488 13.04 8.25 -18.04
N TYR A 489 11.82 7.89 -18.42
CA TYR A 489 10.94 7.08 -17.59
C TYR A 489 11.09 5.61 -17.96
N VAL A 490 11.37 4.75 -16.97
CA VAL A 490 11.44 3.30 -17.14
C VAL A 490 10.33 2.65 -16.31
N LEU A 491 9.36 2.02 -16.97
CA LEU A 491 8.18 1.44 -16.33
C LEU A 491 8.22 -0.09 -16.40
N ASP A 492 7.88 -0.75 -15.29
CA ASP A 492 7.84 -2.22 -15.19
C ASP A 492 6.39 -2.70 -15.24
N GLU A 493 5.94 -3.19 -16.39
CA GLU A 493 4.62 -3.79 -16.63
C GLU A 493 3.45 -3.02 -16.00
N PRO A 494 3.23 -1.75 -16.39
CA PRO A 494 2.23 -0.91 -15.77
C PRO A 494 0.78 -1.41 -15.96
N SER A 495 0.54 -2.35 -16.87
CA SER A 495 -0.77 -2.97 -17.08
C SER A 495 -1.20 -3.99 -16.01
N ILE A 496 -0.34 -4.31 -15.03
CA ILE A 496 -0.66 -5.33 -14.02
C ILE A 496 -1.91 -4.97 -13.20
N GLY A 497 -2.75 -6.00 -12.99
CA GLY A 497 -4.03 -5.88 -12.30
C GLY A 497 -5.01 -4.89 -12.93
N LEU A 498 -4.78 -4.51 -14.20
CA LEU A 498 -5.71 -3.73 -14.99
C LEU A 498 -6.56 -4.65 -15.87
N HIS A 499 -7.83 -4.29 -15.96
CA HIS A 499 -8.73 -4.87 -16.93
C HIS A 499 -8.38 -4.34 -18.33
N ALA A 500 -8.60 -5.13 -19.38
CA ALA A 500 -8.28 -4.77 -20.77
C ALA A 500 -8.81 -3.39 -21.21
N ARG A 501 -9.96 -2.97 -20.66
CA ARG A 501 -10.54 -1.62 -20.80
C ARG A 501 -9.57 -0.49 -20.40
N ASP A 502 -8.91 -0.66 -19.27
CA ASP A 502 -8.13 0.39 -18.61
C ASP A 502 -6.67 0.42 -19.11
N THR A 503 -6.18 -0.70 -19.68
CA THR A 503 -4.83 -0.81 -20.23
C THR A 503 -4.57 0.18 -21.38
N MET A 504 -5.54 0.35 -22.29
CA MET A 504 -5.41 1.30 -23.39
C MET A 504 -5.30 2.75 -22.89
N ARG A 505 -6.07 3.11 -21.86
CA ARG A 505 -6.02 4.44 -21.24
C ARG A 505 -4.63 4.73 -20.66
N LEU A 506 -4.02 3.74 -20.03
CA LEU A 506 -2.68 3.84 -19.48
C LEU A 506 -1.61 4.00 -20.57
N ALA A 507 -1.73 3.26 -21.67
CA ALA A 507 -0.84 3.38 -22.82
C ALA A 507 -0.88 4.80 -23.41
N ASP A 508 -2.07 5.38 -23.54
CA ASP A 508 -2.24 6.76 -24.03
C ASP A 508 -1.59 7.78 -23.08
N LEU A 509 -1.72 7.61 -21.76
CA LEU A 509 -1.03 8.45 -20.78
C LEU A 509 0.50 8.36 -20.88
N CYS A 510 1.04 7.17 -21.14
CA CYS A 510 2.48 7.00 -21.36
C CYS A 510 2.94 7.68 -22.65
N ARG A 511 2.12 7.66 -23.70
CA ARG A 511 2.38 8.39 -24.94
C ARG A 511 2.35 9.90 -24.73
N GLU A 512 1.39 10.41 -23.95
CA GLU A 512 1.36 11.84 -23.57
C GLU A 512 2.61 12.26 -22.80
N LEU A 513 3.04 11.43 -21.83
CA LEU A 513 4.28 11.67 -21.08
C LEU A 513 5.48 11.76 -22.01
N ALA A 514 5.55 10.91 -23.04
CA ALA A 514 6.60 10.96 -24.06
C ALA A 514 6.52 12.23 -24.91
N GLN A 515 5.32 12.59 -25.38
CA GLN A 515 5.06 13.78 -26.21
C GLN A 515 5.35 15.10 -25.47
N ALA A 516 5.31 15.10 -24.14
CA ALA A 516 5.75 16.24 -23.32
C ALA A 516 7.27 16.50 -23.37
N GLY A 517 8.04 15.71 -24.13
CA GLY A 517 9.50 15.84 -24.25
C GLY A 517 10.26 14.88 -23.34
N ASN A 518 9.68 13.73 -23.01
CA ASN A 518 10.32 12.68 -22.22
C ASN A 518 10.53 11.42 -23.05
N THR A 519 11.52 10.61 -22.68
CA THR A 519 11.69 9.28 -23.27
C THR A 519 11.04 8.26 -22.36
N VAL A 520 10.11 7.45 -22.87
CA VAL A 520 9.37 6.48 -22.05
C VAL A 520 9.71 5.08 -22.55
N VAL A 521 10.32 4.29 -21.68
CA VAL A 521 10.68 2.88 -21.93
C VAL A 521 9.82 2.02 -21.01
N VAL A 522 9.04 1.11 -21.57
CA VAL A 522 8.12 0.26 -20.81
C VAL A 522 8.46 -1.20 -21.06
N VAL A 523 8.66 -1.99 -20.01
CA VAL A 523 8.69 -3.45 -20.11
C VAL A 523 7.25 -3.95 -20.10
N GLU A 524 6.79 -4.61 -21.15
CA GLU A 524 5.40 -5.06 -21.26
C GLU A 524 5.20 -6.35 -22.06
N HIS A 525 4.10 -7.02 -21.72
CA HIS A 525 3.60 -8.24 -22.33
C HIS A 525 2.16 -8.10 -22.84
N ASP A 526 1.44 -7.07 -22.41
CA ASP A 526 0.07 -6.86 -22.86
C ASP A 526 -0.01 -6.53 -24.37
N ARG A 527 -0.98 -7.17 -25.03
CA ARG A 527 -1.24 -7.00 -26.46
C ARG A 527 -1.53 -5.56 -26.83
N GLY A 528 -2.48 -4.92 -26.14
CA GLY A 528 -2.91 -3.55 -26.45
C GLY A 528 -1.78 -2.56 -26.23
N PHE A 529 -1.01 -2.74 -25.16
CA PHE A 529 0.12 -1.89 -24.83
C PHE A 529 1.25 -2.00 -25.86
N ILE A 530 1.67 -3.23 -26.23
CA ILE A 530 2.67 -3.43 -27.28
C ILE A 530 2.17 -2.87 -28.61
N GLU A 531 0.88 -3.05 -28.93
CA GLU A 531 0.29 -2.54 -30.16
C GLU A 531 0.32 -1.01 -30.26
N SER A 532 0.30 -0.31 -29.13
CA SER A 532 0.26 1.14 -28.98
C SER A 532 1.63 1.86 -29.06
N ALA A 533 2.73 1.10 -29.01
CA ALA A 533 4.09 1.64 -28.96
C ALA A 533 4.52 2.33 -30.27
N ASP A 534 5.39 3.33 -30.17
CA ASP A 534 6.06 3.92 -31.34
C ASP A 534 7.21 3.01 -31.83
N HIS A 535 7.96 2.46 -30.87
CA HIS A 535 9.15 1.65 -31.09
C HIS A 535 9.09 0.38 -30.23
N VAL A 536 9.51 -0.77 -30.77
CA VAL A 536 9.50 -2.04 -30.05
C VAL A 536 10.87 -2.69 -30.07
N ILE A 537 11.27 -3.20 -28.91
CA ILE A 537 12.47 -4.00 -28.72
C ILE A 537 12.04 -5.36 -28.19
N GLU A 538 12.40 -6.43 -28.88
CA GLU A 538 12.19 -7.79 -28.38
C GLU A 538 13.53 -8.44 -28.02
N LEU A 539 13.62 -8.87 -26.76
CA LEU A 539 14.75 -9.63 -26.24
C LEU A 539 14.44 -11.13 -26.24
N GLY A 540 15.42 -11.95 -26.62
CA GLY A 540 15.25 -13.39 -26.74
C GLY A 540 16.48 -14.05 -27.38
N PRO A 541 16.31 -15.17 -28.13
CA PRO A 541 15.06 -15.89 -28.37
C PRO A 541 14.59 -16.75 -27.19
N GLY A 542 15.44 -17.01 -26.19
CA GLY A 542 15.12 -17.81 -25.00
C GLY A 542 15.25 -17.06 -23.68
N SER A 543 15.23 -17.82 -22.58
CA SER A 543 15.40 -17.34 -21.21
C SER A 543 16.81 -17.61 -20.68
N GLY A 544 17.27 -16.82 -19.72
CA GLY A 544 18.57 -17.01 -19.07
C GLY A 544 19.72 -16.92 -20.06
N GLU A 545 20.62 -17.91 -20.04
CA GLU A 545 21.79 -17.95 -20.92
C GLU A 545 21.46 -18.07 -22.41
N ARG A 546 20.23 -18.52 -22.74
CA ARG A 546 19.71 -18.60 -24.12
C ARG A 546 18.97 -17.32 -24.58
N GLY A 547 18.88 -16.33 -23.69
CA GLY A 547 18.34 -15.01 -23.98
C GLY A 547 19.44 -13.97 -24.15
N GLY A 548 19.09 -12.70 -23.90
CA GLY A 548 20.03 -11.60 -23.88
C GLY A 548 20.48 -11.11 -25.26
N GLU A 549 19.84 -11.58 -26.34
CA GLU A 549 20.04 -11.09 -27.70
C GLU A 549 18.85 -10.25 -28.15
N ILE A 550 19.09 -9.30 -29.07
CA ILE A 550 18.04 -8.53 -29.72
C ILE A 550 17.46 -9.36 -30.87
N VAL A 551 16.20 -9.75 -30.73
CA VAL A 551 15.45 -10.45 -31.78
C VAL A 551 14.90 -9.44 -32.79
N PHE A 552 14.46 -8.30 -32.28
CA PHE A 552 13.95 -7.17 -33.06
C PHE A 552 14.18 -5.85 -32.31
N ALA A 553 14.52 -4.78 -33.02
CA ALA A 553 14.52 -3.42 -32.50
C ALA A 553 14.17 -2.48 -33.66
N GLY A 554 13.04 -1.78 -33.57
CA GLY A 554 12.60 -0.91 -34.66
C GLY A 554 11.19 -0.36 -34.50
N PRO A 555 10.70 0.37 -35.52
CA PRO A 555 9.35 0.92 -35.54
C PRO A 555 8.27 -0.16 -35.48
N GLN A 556 7.15 0.17 -34.84
CA GLN A 556 6.04 -0.76 -34.63
C GLN A 556 5.45 -1.34 -35.94
N ALA A 557 5.44 -0.56 -37.02
CA ALA A 557 4.93 -1.00 -38.32
C ALA A 557 5.77 -2.15 -38.93
N GLU A 558 7.07 -2.20 -38.63
CA GLU A 558 7.97 -3.26 -39.07
C GLU A 558 7.88 -4.49 -38.15
N PHE A 559 7.74 -4.26 -36.84
CA PHE A 559 7.60 -5.33 -35.85
C PHE A 559 6.46 -6.29 -36.20
N ARG A 560 5.27 -5.75 -36.55
CA ARG A 560 4.08 -6.55 -36.92
C ARG A 560 4.32 -7.49 -38.11
N LYS A 561 5.28 -7.17 -38.99
CA LYS A 561 5.63 -7.97 -40.16
C LYS A 561 6.69 -9.03 -39.85
N SER A 562 7.36 -8.92 -38.71
CA SER A 562 8.44 -9.84 -38.32
C SER A 562 7.93 -11.27 -38.13
N THR A 563 8.61 -12.22 -38.77
CA THR A 563 8.38 -13.67 -38.60
C THR A 563 9.39 -14.32 -37.65
N ARG A 564 10.53 -13.65 -37.40
CA ARG A 564 11.54 -14.07 -36.42
C ARG A 564 11.08 -13.84 -34.98
N SER A 565 10.34 -12.75 -34.78
CA SER A 565 9.76 -12.36 -33.49
C SER A 565 8.75 -13.39 -33.00
N LEU A 566 8.91 -13.91 -31.79
CA LEU A 566 7.90 -14.78 -31.18
C LEU A 566 6.67 -13.97 -30.82
N THR A 567 6.88 -12.79 -30.23
CA THR A 567 5.83 -11.88 -29.82
C THR A 567 4.97 -11.44 -31.01
N ALA A 568 5.57 -11.02 -32.13
CA ALA A 568 4.84 -10.61 -33.33
C ALA A 568 4.05 -11.79 -33.94
N ARG A 569 4.54 -13.03 -33.85
CA ARG A 569 3.79 -14.22 -34.28
C ARG A 569 2.52 -14.43 -33.47
N TYR A 570 2.56 -14.23 -32.14
CA TYR A 570 1.36 -14.25 -31.32
C TYR A 570 0.40 -13.09 -31.64
N LEU A 571 0.91 -11.86 -31.76
CA LEU A 571 0.07 -10.68 -32.06
C LEU A 571 -0.62 -10.78 -33.44
N SER A 572 0.07 -11.35 -34.42
CA SER A 572 -0.46 -11.60 -35.77
C SER A 572 -1.33 -12.86 -35.87
N GLY A 573 -1.46 -13.65 -34.80
CA GLY A 573 -2.25 -14.89 -34.78
C GLY A 573 -1.59 -16.08 -35.48
N ARG A 574 -0.30 -15.98 -35.87
CA ARG A 574 0.47 -17.11 -36.43
C ARG A 574 0.78 -18.17 -35.38
N GLU A 575 0.92 -17.75 -34.13
CA GLU A 575 0.96 -18.62 -32.95
C GLU A 575 -0.21 -18.25 -32.03
N THR A 576 -0.83 -19.23 -31.39
CA THR A 576 -1.96 -18.99 -30.49
C THR A 576 -1.95 -19.95 -29.30
N ILE A 577 -2.59 -19.54 -28.21
CA ILE A 577 -2.93 -20.45 -27.11
C ILE A 577 -4.23 -21.17 -27.49
N PRO A 578 -4.19 -22.50 -27.69
CA PRO A 578 -5.34 -23.26 -28.16
C PRO A 578 -6.44 -23.32 -27.10
N LEU A 579 -7.69 -23.28 -27.54
CA LEU A 579 -8.84 -23.50 -26.68
C LEU A 579 -8.92 -24.97 -26.22
N PRO A 580 -9.44 -25.24 -25.01
CA PRO A 580 -9.70 -26.60 -24.58
C PRO A 580 -10.73 -27.27 -25.50
N LEU A 581 -10.51 -28.56 -25.82
CA LEU A 581 -11.43 -29.33 -26.66
C LEU A 581 -12.82 -29.51 -26.02
N ALA A 582 -12.85 -29.62 -24.69
CA ALA A 582 -14.06 -29.66 -23.89
C ALA A 582 -13.78 -29.01 -22.54
N ARG A 583 -14.79 -28.32 -21.98
CA ARG A 583 -14.73 -27.73 -20.63
C ARG A 583 -15.22 -28.71 -19.58
N ARG A 584 -14.58 -28.73 -18.43
CA ARG A 584 -14.94 -29.62 -17.30
C ARG A 584 -16.22 -29.11 -16.63
N PRO A 585 -17.28 -29.92 -16.48
CA PRO A 585 -18.57 -29.42 -16.00
C PRO A 585 -18.66 -29.17 -14.48
N GLY A 586 -17.76 -29.72 -13.67
CA GLY A 586 -17.77 -29.59 -12.21
C GLY A 586 -19.01 -30.20 -11.53
N ARG A 587 -18.90 -31.43 -11.01
CA ARG A 587 -20.08 -32.16 -10.46
C ARG A 587 -20.51 -31.72 -9.06
N ARG A 588 -19.58 -31.20 -8.26
CA ARG A 588 -19.80 -30.70 -6.90
C ARG A 588 -19.45 -29.22 -6.85
N ALA A 589 -19.95 -28.51 -5.86
CA ALA A 589 -19.64 -27.09 -5.70
C ALA A 589 -19.35 -26.74 -4.25
N LEU A 590 -18.44 -25.80 -4.06
CA LEU A 590 -18.26 -25.04 -2.83
C LEU A 590 -19.12 -23.78 -2.95
N VAL A 591 -19.98 -23.49 -1.97
CA VAL A 591 -20.91 -22.36 -2.02
C VAL A 591 -20.69 -21.45 -0.82
N LEU A 592 -20.40 -20.19 -1.09
CA LEU A 592 -20.29 -19.11 -0.11
C LEU A 592 -21.49 -18.17 -0.33
N THR A 593 -22.33 -17.99 0.69
CA THR A 593 -23.49 -17.07 0.63
C THR A 593 -23.26 -15.86 1.53
N GLY A 594 -23.90 -14.74 1.23
CA GLY A 594 -23.93 -13.62 2.17
C GLY A 594 -22.73 -12.68 2.15
N ALA A 595 -21.83 -12.78 1.15
CA ALA A 595 -20.54 -12.08 1.20
C ALA A 595 -20.73 -10.56 1.08
N ARG A 596 -20.34 -9.83 2.13
CA ARG A 596 -20.65 -8.40 2.31
C ARG A 596 -19.48 -7.57 2.86
N GLU A 597 -18.27 -8.11 2.78
CA GLU A 597 -17.06 -7.39 3.17
C GLU A 597 -16.75 -6.26 2.16
N HIS A 598 -16.32 -5.10 2.68
CA HIS A 598 -16.02 -3.90 1.89
C HIS A 598 -17.17 -3.49 0.96
N ASN A 599 -16.98 -3.56 -0.36
CA ASN A 599 -17.96 -3.14 -1.35
C ASN A 599 -18.83 -4.29 -1.88
N LEU A 600 -18.67 -5.52 -1.38
CA LEU A 600 -19.50 -6.65 -1.81
C LEU A 600 -20.96 -6.47 -1.37
N LYS A 601 -21.90 -6.70 -2.29
CA LYS A 601 -23.34 -6.50 -2.07
C LYS A 601 -24.06 -7.84 -1.95
N ASP A 602 -23.91 -8.49 -0.79
CA ASP A 602 -24.58 -9.75 -0.47
C ASP A 602 -24.37 -10.84 -1.54
N VAL A 603 -23.10 -11.04 -1.92
CA VAL A 603 -22.72 -11.89 -3.03
C VAL A 603 -22.81 -13.36 -2.65
N THR A 604 -23.44 -14.16 -3.50
CA THR A 604 -23.41 -15.63 -3.42
C THR A 604 -22.49 -16.18 -4.50
N LEU A 605 -21.39 -16.81 -4.08
CA LEU A 605 -20.41 -17.44 -4.94
C LEU A 605 -20.63 -18.96 -4.98
N ARG A 606 -20.85 -19.52 -6.17
CA ARG A 606 -20.89 -20.96 -6.41
C ARG A 606 -19.66 -21.41 -7.21
N LEU A 607 -18.71 -22.05 -6.54
CA LEU A 607 -17.47 -22.53 -7.14
C LEU A 607 -17.56 -24.02 -7.54
N PRO A 608 -17.60 -24.37 -8.84
CA PRO A 608 -17.56 -25.76 -9.26
C PRO A 608 -16.20 -26.43 -8.95
N LEU A 609 -16.23 -27.55 -8.26
CA LEU A 609 -15.04 -28.31 -7.85
C LEU A 609 -14.48 -29.17 -8.98
N ALA A 610 -13.18 -29.46 -8.92
CA ALA A 610 -12.41 -30.17 -9.94
C ALA A 610 -12.44 -29.48 -11.32
N THR A 611 -12.41 -28.15 -11.30
CA THR A 611 -12.39 -27.29 -12.50
C THR A 611 -11.29 -26.23 -12.39
N LEU A 612 -10.94 -25.64 -13.53
CA LEU A 612 -10.24 -24.37 -13.61
C LEU A 612 -11.27 -23.23 -13.62
N THR A 613 -11.48 -22.57 -12.49
CA THR A 613 -12.40 -21.42 -12.37
C THR A 613 -11.61 -20.11 -12.33
N VAL A 614 -12.04 -19.13 -13.12
CA VAL A 614 -11.43 -17.79 -13.13
C VAL A 614 -12.43 -16.73 -12.65
N VAL A 615 -12.02 -15.95 -11.66
CA VAL A 615 -12.71 -14.76 -11.18
C VAL A 615 -12.10 -13.55 -11.86
N THR A 616 -12.93 -12.77 -12.54
CA THR A 616 -12.51 -11.64 -13.37
C THR A 616 -13.43 -10.44 -13.16
N GLY A 617 -13.20 -9.36 -13.91
CA GLY A 617 -13.91 -8.08 -13.76
C GLY A 617 -13.00 -6.90 -13.49
N VAL A 618 -13.54 -5.68 -13.48
CA VAL A 618 -12.73 -4.44 -13.46
C VAL A 618 -11.95 -4.22 -12.16
N SER A 619 -10.92 -3.37 -12.18
CA SER A 619 -10.13 -3.07 -10.97
C SER A 619 -11.04 -2.43 -9.89
N GLY A 620 -10.93 -2.88 -8.65
CA GLY A 620 -11.79 -2.42 -7.55
C GLY A 620 -13.20 -3.04 -7.48
N SER A 621 -13.55 -4.01 -8.33
CA SER A 621 -14.89 -4.64 -8.31
C SER A 621 -15.16 -5.57 -7.13
N GLY A 622 -14.16 -5.85 -6.27
CA GLY A 622 -14.28 -6.73 -5.10
C GLY A 622 -13.69 -8.14 -5.27
N LYS A 623 -12.97 -8.43 -6.35
CA LYS A 623 -12.39 -9.77 -6.63
C LYS A 623 -11.54 -10.32 -5.49
N SER A 624 -10.53 -9.56 -5.04
CA SER A 624 -9.64 -9.97 -3.95
C SER A 624 -10.40 -10.10 -2.63
N THR A 625 -11.38 -9.23 -2.38
CA THR A 625 -12.23 -9.31 -1.19
C THR A 625 -13.07 -10.58 -1.16
N LEU A 626 -13.66 -10.96 -2.29
CA LEU A 626 -14.45 -12.19 -2.40
C LEU A 626 -13.57 -13.44 -2.29
N VAL A 627 -12.49 -13.50 -3.06
CA VAL A 627 -11.66 -14.72 -3.20
C VAL A 627 -10.68 -14.88 -2.04
N HIS A 628 -9.92 -13.83 -1.71
CA HIS A 628 -8.83 -13.92 -0.73
C HIS A 628 -9.32 -13.60 0.68
N ASP A 629 -9.94 -12.43 0.89
CA ASP A 629 -10.32 -11.99 2.24
C ASP A 629 -11.51 -12.77 2.80
N THR A 630 -12.40 -13.28 1.94
CA THR A 630 -13.60 -14.01 2.37
C THR A 630 -13.46 -15.52 2.14
N LEU A 631 -13.48 -15.99 0.88
CA LEU A 631 -13.51 -17.42 0.57
C LEU A 631 -12.28 -18.18 1.10
N TYR A 632 -11.07 -17.75 0.72
CA TYR A 632 -9.83 -18.43 1.13
C TYR A 632 -9.72 -18.49 2.65
N ARG A 633 -9.89 -17.35 3.34
CA ARG A 633 -9.82 -17.32 4.81
C ARG A 633 -10.89 -18.17 5.48
N ALA A 634 -12.11 -18.21 4.94
CA ALA A 634 -13.17 -19.05 5.50
C ALA A 634 -12.83 -20.54 5.36
N VAL A 635 -12.33 -20.98 4.20
CA VAL A 635 -11.90 -22.36 3.98
C VAL A 635 -10.64 -22.69 4.80
N ALA A 636 -9.66 -21.79 4.86
CA ALA A 636 -8.42 -21.98 5.63
C ALA A 636 -8.70 -22.09 7.13
N ARG A 637 -9.67 -21.33 7.64
CA ARG A 637 -10.17 -21.42 9.02
C ARG A 637 -10.87 -22.75 9.27
N ALA A 638 -11.70 -23.22 8.33
CA ALA A 638 -12.34 -24.54 8.42
C ALA A 638 -11.33 -25.69 8.50
N PHE A 639 -10.22 -25.60 7.75
CA PHE A 639 -9.11 -26.57 7.81
C PHE A 639 -8.07 -26.28 8.90
N LYS A 640 -8.24 -25.22 9.69
CA LYS A 640 -7.32 -24.80 10.77
C LYS A 640 -5.88 -24.59 10.27
N THR A 641 -5.73 -24.18 9.01
CA THR A 641 -4.42 -23.87 8.42
C THR A 641 -4.02 -22.42 8.70
N GLU A 642 -4.99 -21.52 8.74
CA GLU A 642 -4.81 -20.11 9.08
C GLU A 642 -5.97 -19.64 9.96
N PHE A 643 -5.70 -18.61 10.78
CA PHE A 643 -6.66 -18.08 11.75
C PHE A 643 -7.03 -16.61 11.50
N ALA A 644 -6.60 -16.02 10.39
CA ALA A 644 -7.03 -14.68 10.01
C ALA A 644 -8.57 -14.65 9.87
N SER A 645 -9.21 -13.60 10.37
CA SER A 645 -10.66 -13.49 10.25
C SER A 645 -11.06 -13.38 8.77
N PRO A 646 -11.98 -14.23 8.28
CA PRO A 646 -12.61 -14.01 6.99
C PRO A 646 -13.44 -12.72 7.02
N GLY A 647 -13.63 -12.12 5.84
CA GLY A 647 -14.61 -11.05 5.64
C GLY A 647 -16.02 -11.51 6.00
N ALA A 648 -16.96 -10.58 6.13
CA ALA A 648 -18.34 -10.90 6.48
C ALA A 648 -19.04 -11.77 5.41
N TYR A 649 -19.60 -12.92 5.82
CA TYR A 649 -20.44 -13.83 5.02
C TYR A 649 -21.48 -14.52 5.91
N ASP A 650 -22.45 -15.22 5.31
CA ASP A 650 -23.50 -15.94 6.04
C ASP A 650 -23.17 -17.42 6.22
N THR A 651 -22.96 -18.15 5.13
CA THR A 651 -22.69 -19.59 5.20
C THR A 651 -21.65 -20.04 4.17
N LEU A 652 -20.94 -21.12 4.51
CA LEU A 652 -20.00 -21.81 3.63
C LEU A 652 -20.33 -23.31 3.63
N THR A 653 -20.68 -23.86 2.46
CA THR A 653 -21.06 -25.27 2.28
C THR A 653 -20.24 -25.95 1.20
N GLY A 654 -20.08 -27.27 1.23
CA GLY A 654 -19.26 -28.03 0.28
C GLY A 654 -17.77 -28.12 0.65
N VAL A 655 -17.39 -27.66 1.85
CA VAL A 655 -16.02 -27.77 2.40
C VAL A 655 -15.66 -29.23 2.68
N GLU A 656 -16.64 -30.06 2.99
CA GLU A 656 -16.51 -31.50 3.21
C GLU A 656 -16.00 -32.28 1.99
N TYR A 657 -16.08 -31.67 0.80
CA TYR A 657 -15.53 -32.25 -0.43
C TYR A 657 -14.05 -31.96 -0.62
N LEU A 658 -13.45 -31.13 0.23
CA LEU A 658 -12.05 -30.72 0.15
C LEU A 658 -11.21 -31.40 1.25
N LYS A 659 -9.91 -31.56 1.00
CA LYS A 659 -8.92 -32.02 1.98
C LYS A 659 -8.06 -30.88 2.55
N GLY A 660 -8.10 -29.72 1.93
CA GLY A 660 -7.36 -28.54 2.34
C GLY A 660 -7.38 -27.43 1.30
N VAL A 661 -6.76 -26.32 1.66
CA VAL A 661 -6.62 -25.14 0.81
C VAL A 661 -5.19 -24.62 0.80
N ARG A 662 -4.78 -24.04 -0.33
CA ARG A 662 -3.47 -23.42 -0.53
C ARG A 662 -3.63 -22.11 -1.30
N LEU A 663 -3.16 -21.03 -0.70
CA LEU A 663 -2.97 -19.76 -1.41
C LEU A 663 -1.58 -19.75 -2.05
N ILE A 664 -1.54 -19.43 -3.34
CA ILE A 664 -0.31 -19.25 -4.11
C ILE A 664 -0.31 -17.80 -4.62
N ASP A 665 0.17 -16.91 -3.77
CA ASP A 665 0.30 -15.48 -4.02
C ASP A 665 1.70 -15.09 -4.54
N GLN A 666 1.87 -13.82 -4.87
CA GLN A 666 3.14 -13.25 -5.34
C GLN A 666 4.04 -12.74 -4.20
N GLU A 667 3.67 -12.97 -2.94
CA GLU A 667 4.50 -12.53 -1.81
C GLU A 667 5.90 -13.17 -1.87
N PRO A 668 6.97 -12.42 -1.56
CA PRO A 668 8.33 -12.94 -1.57
C PRO A 668 8.47 -14.17 -0.69
N ILE A 669 9.08 -15.23 -1.24
CA ILE A 669 9.30 -16.50 -0.53
C ILE A 669 10.11 -16.32 0.75
N GLY A 670 11.06 -15.39 0.72
CA GLY A 670 11.89 -15.07 1.86
C GLY A 670 12.38 -13.64 1.79
N ARG A 671 12.55 -13.03 2.96
CA ARG A 671 13.02 -11.65 3.11
C ARG A 671 14.54 -11.55 3.27
N THR A 672 15.25 -12.67 3.17
CA THR A 672 16.71 -12.75 3.33
C THR A 672 17.34 -13.54 2.19
N PRO A 673 18.62 -13.30 1.86
CA PRO A 673 19.34 -14.04 0.82
C PRO A 673 19.53 -15.55 1.09
N ARG A 674 19.10 -16.03 2.26
CA ARG A 674 19.15 -17.44 2.66
C ARG A 674 18.07 -18.28 2.01
N SER A 675 16.91 -17.69 1.73
CA SER A 675 15.87 -18.37 0.98
C SER A 675 16.26 -18.34 -0.50
N ASN A 676 16.13 -19.48 -1.19
CA ASN A 676 16.46 -19.62 -2.61
C ASN A 676 15.68 -20.79 -3.23
N PRO A 677 15.65 -20.92 -4.58
CA PRO A 677 14.87 -21.96 -5.24
C PRO A 677 15.11 -23.37 -4.70
N VAL A 678 16.37 -23.76 -4.52
CA VAL A 678 16.74 -25.13 -4.13
C VAL A 678 16.38 -25.48 -2.68
N THR A 679 16.43 -24.50 -1.77
CA THR A 679 15.95 -24.69 -0.39
C THR A 679 14.44 -24.75 -0.32
N TYR A 680 13.74 -23.96 -1.13
CA TYR A 680 12.28 -23.89 -1.11
C TYR A 680 11.62 -25.20 -1.58
N VAL A 681 12.09 -25.79 -2.70
CA VAL A 681 11.63 -27.13 -3.15
C VAL A 681 12.24 -28.28 -2.34
N LYS A 682 12.93 -27.97 -1.24
CA LYS A 682 13.59 -28.92 -0.33
C LYS A 682 14.59 -29.86 -1.03
N ALA A 683 15.08 -29.48 -2.22
CA ALA A 683 16.07 -30.27 -2.98
C ALA A 683 17.47 -30.15 -2.36
N PHE A 684 17.72 -29.06 -1.62
CA PHE A 684 19.03 -28.79 -1.05
C PHE A 684 19.47 -29.83 -0.01
N ASP A 685 18.54 -30.42 0.73
CA ASP A 685 18.84 -31.46 1.72
C ASP A 685 19.47 -32.70 1.06
N GLU A 686 18.98 -33.09 -0.10
CA GLU A 686 19.52 -34.21 -0.86
C GLU A 686 20.90 -33.89 -1.44
N ILE A 687 21.11 -32.65 -1.91
CA ILE A 687 22.43 -32.19 -2.36
C ILE A 687 23.44 -32.22 -1.20
N ARG A 688 23.07 -31.73 -0.01
CA ARG A 688 23.95 -31.73 1.16
C ARG A 688 24.34 -33.16 1.59
N LYS A 689 23.39 -34.09 1.59
CA LYS A 689 23.65 -35.52 1.87
C LYS A 689 24.60 -36.12 0.84
N LEU A 690 24.40 -35.81 -0.44
CA LEU A 690 25.28 -36.28 -1.52
C LEU A 690 26.73 -35.80 -1.31
N TYR A 691 26.93 -34.52 -1.01
CA TYR A 691 28.28 -33.97 -0.77
C TYR A 691 28.93 -34.54 0.49
N ALA A 692 28.18 -34.71 1.58
CA ALA A 692 28.69 -35.32 2.82
C ALA A 692 29.09 -36.78 2.64
N ALA A 693 28.51 -37.49 1.67
CA ALA A 693 28.85 -38.89 1.39
C ALA A 693 30.17 -39.05 0.60
N LEU A 694 30.74 -37.97 0.03
CA LEU A 694 31.94 -38.05 -0.80
C LEU A 694 33.19 -38.43 0.00
N PRO A 695 34.15 -39.17 -0.61
CA PRO A 695 35.38 -39.60 0.09
C PRO A 695 36.15 -38.43 0.72
N ARG A 696 36.29 -37.31 0.02
CA ARG A 696 36.98 -36.11 0.51
C ARG A 696 36.25 -35.45 1.68
N ALA A 697 34.92 -35.45 1.69
CA ALA A 697 34.13 -34.93 2.81
C ALA A 697 34.30 -35.80 4.06
N LYS A 698 34.26 -37.13 3.88
CA LYS A 698 34.51 -38.10 4.96
C LYS A 698 35.92 -37.99 5.55
N ALA A 699 36.94 -37.80 4.72
CA ALA A 699 38.32 -37.61 5.16
C ALA A 699 38.51 -36.33 6.01
N LEU A 700 37.72 -35.30 5.74
CA LEU A 700 37.72 -34.04 6.49
C LEU A 700 36.70 -34.00 7.63
N SER A 701 36.03 -35.13 7.94
CA SER A 701 34.96 -35.22 8.94
C SER A 701 33.81 -34.22 8.74
N LEU A 702 33.52 -33.87 7.48
CA LEU A 702 32.47 -32.92 7.11
C LEU A 702 31.12 -33.63 6.94
N GLY A 703 30.23 -33.47 7.91
CA GLY A 703 28.83 -33.91 7.81
C GLY A 703 27.95 -33.00 6.96
N ALA A 704 26.69 -33.38 6.74
CA ALA A 704 25.72 -32.60 5.95
C ALA A 704 25.45 -31.18 6.52
N GLY A 705 25.73 -30.96 7.80
CA GLY A 705 25.70 -29.64 8.43
C GLY A 705 26.74 -28.67 7.85
N ALA A 706 27.96 -29.13 7.56
CA ALA A 706 29.03 -28.28 7.00
C ALA A 706 28.68 -27.74 5.60
N PHE A 707 27.87 -28.49 4.85
CA PHE A 707 27.36 -28.09 3.53
C PHE A 707 26.12 -27.20 3.60
N SER A 708 25.66 -26.81 4.79
CA SER A 708 24.58 -25.85 4.98
C SER A 708 25.12 -24.44 5.17
N PHE A 709 24.72 -23.52 4.29
CA PHE A 709 25.04 -22.10 4.50
C PHE A 709 24.26 -21.47 5.68
N ASN A 710 23.24 -22.13 6.21
CA ASN A 710 22.41 -21.61 7.32
C ASN A 710 23.02 -21.85 8.70
N VAL A 711 23.97 -22.78 8.85
CA VAL A 711 24.52 -23.18 10.15
C VAL A 711 26.01 -22.88 10.25
N PRO A 712 26.53 -22.55 11.43
CA PRO A 712 27.97 -22.48 11.66
C PRO A 712 28.65 -23.82 11.37
N GLY A 713 29.90 -23.77 10.90
CA GLY A 713 30.75 -24.96 10.70
C GLY A 713 31.35 -25.09 9.30
N GLY A 714 30.67 -24.59 8.26
CA GLY A 714 31.20 -24.59 6.89
C GLY A 714 30.89 -23.36 6.03
N ARG A 715 29.98 -22.49 6.50
CA ARG A 715 29.66 -21.22 5.84
C ARG A 715 30.78 -20.18 6.01
N CYS A 716 30.84 -19.21 5.11
CA CYS A 716 31.66 -18.01 5.28
C CYS A 716 31.15 -17.19 6.48
N GLU A 717 32.05 -16.74 7.37
CA GLU A 717 31.66 -16.00 8.57
C GLU A 717 31.42 -14.51 8.31
N SER A 718 32.14 -13.88 7.37
CA SER A 718 31.95 -12.46 7.04
C SER A 718 30.55 -12.15 6.52
N CYS A 719 29.98 -13.02 5.68
CA CYS A 719 28.59 -12.89 5.22
C CYS A 719 27.62 -13.82 5.97
N GLN A 720 28.09 -14.57 6.98
CA GLN A 720 27.31 -15.59 7.69
C GLN A 720 26.50 -16.54 6.76
N GLY A 721 27.09 -16.92 5.63
CA GLY A 721 26.48 -17.80 4.62
C GLY A 721 25.50 -17.15 3.64
N ASP A 722 25.23 -15.85 3.75
CA ASP A 722 24.32 -15.15 2.83
C ASP A 722 24.92 -15.01 1.43
N GLY A 723 26.25 -14.90 1.32
CA GLY A 723 27.00 -14.64 0.09
C GLY A 723 27.03 -13.15 -0.28
N PHE A 724 26.21 -12.34 0.36
CA PHE A 724 26.08 -10.90 0.13
C PHE A 724 26.17 -10.15 1.46
N GLN A 725 26.53 -8.87 1.38
CA GLN A 725 26.51 -7.93 2.49
C GLN A 725 25.57 -6.79 2.13
N LYS A 726 24.74 -6.38 3.10
CA LYS A 726 23.79 -5.29 2.92
C LYS A 726 24.48 -3.96 3.27
N LEU A 727 24.54 -3.04 2.33
CA LEU A 727 24.93 -1.64 2.58
C LEU A 727 23.68 -0.81 2.81
N GLU A 728 23.65 -0.12 3.95
CA GLU A 728 22.58 0.83 4.25
C GLU A 728 22.86 2.16 3.57
N MET A 729 21.90 2.64 2.78
CA MET A 729 21.99 3.89 2.02
C MET A 729 21.07 4.94 2.66
N TYR A 730 21.56 6.15 2.92
CA TYR A 730 20.77 7.16 3.63
C TYR A 730 19.62 7.78 2.80
N PHE A 731 19.83 7.93 1.49
CA PHE A 731 18.87 8.56 0.57
C PHE A 731 18.31 7.61 -0.48
N PHE A 732 18.83 6.38 -0.55
CA PHE A 732 18.51 5.39 -1.56
C PHE A 732 18.08 4.08 -0.90
N GLU A 733 17.56 3.15 -1.70
CA GLU A 733 17.28 1.81 -1.19
C GLU A 733 18.58 1.08 -0.85
N ASP A 734 18.54 0.27 0.21
CA ASP A 734 19.70 -0.52 0.64
C ASP A 734 20.11 -1.50 -0.46
N VAL A 735 21.43 -1.58 -0.73
CA VAL A 735 21.97 -2.42 -1.80
C VAL A 735 22.68 -3.64 -1.21
N TYR A 736 22.51 -4.80 -1.85
CA TYR A 736 23.27 -6.01 -1.52
C TYR A 736 24.50 -6.12 -2.43
N VAL A 737 25.70 -6.07 -1.85
CA VAL A 737 26.95 -6.32 -2.58
C VAL A 737 27.46 -7.72 -2.34
N SER A 738 28.16 -8.27 -3.33
CA SER A 738 28.81 -9.58 -3.20
C SER A 738 29.84 -9.56 -2.07
N CYS A 739 29.85 -10.60 -1.23
CA CYS A 739 30.83 -10.71 -0.15
C CYS A 739 32.24 -10.85 -0.73
N GLN A 740 33.15 -9.95 -0.33
CA GLN A 740 34.53 -9.93 -0.83
C GLN A 740 35.35 -11.15 -0.38
N GLU A 741 35.04 -11.75 0.78
CA GLU A 741 35.81 -12.89 1.31
C GLU A 741 35.49 -14.21 0.60
N CYS A 742 34.22 -14.46 0.26
CA CYS A 742 33.79 -15.71 -0.39
C CYS A 742 33.40 -15.55 -1.85
N GLU A 743 33.47 -14.33 -2.40
CA GLU A 743 33.05 -14.00 -3.77
C GLU A 743 31.62 -14.51 -4.08
N GLY A 744 30.72 -14.39 -3.10
CA GLY A 744 29.34 -14.90 -3.21
C GLY A 744 29.18 -16.42 -3.15
N ARG A 745 30.26 -17.20 -2.96
CA ARG A 745 30.19 -18.67 -2.88
C ARG A 745 29.60 -19.20 -1.57
N ARG A 746 29.38 -18.35 -0.56
CA ARG A 746 28.72 -18.65 0.75
C ARG A 746 29.49 -19.58 1.71
N TYR A 747 30.55 -20.25 1.27
CA TYR A 747 31.27 -21.27 2.04
C TYR A 747 32.74 -20.93 2.26
N ARG A 748 33.35 -21.56 3.26
CA ARG A 748 34.80 -21.50 3.49
C ARG A 748 35.57 -22.34 2.46
N PRO A 749 36.86 -22.05 2.24
CA PRO A 749 37.69 -22.78 1.28
C PRO A 749 37.71 -24.30 1.47
N GLU A 750 37.66 -24.80 2.71
CA GLU A 750 37.72 -26.24 3.01
C GLU A 750 36.49 -26.98 2.45
N VAL A 751 35.31 -26.37 2.57
CA VAL A 751 34.05 -26.92 2.03
C VAL A 751 34.04 -26.84 0.50
N LEU A 752 34.54 -25.73 -0.07
CA LEU A 752 34.66 -25.56 -1.52
C LEU A 752 35.67 -26.54 -2.15
N GLY A 753 36.61 -27.07 -1.36
CA GLY A 753 37.53 -28.12 -1.79
C GLY A 753 36.86 -29.47 -2.08
N VAL A 754 35.67 -29.74 -1.55
CA VAL A 754 34.90 -30.96 -1.83
C VAL A 754 34.13 -30.80 -3.14
N LYS A 755 34.43 -31.67 -4.11
CA LYS A 755 33.87 -31.59 -5.47
C LYS A 755 33.11 -32.86 -5.86
N TYR A 756 31.90 -32.69 -6.40
CA TYR A 756 31.15 -33.73 -7.10
C TYR A 756 31.24 -33.45 -8.60
N ARG A 757 31.68 -34.42 -9.41
CA ARG A 757 31.86 -34.25 -10.87
C ARG A 757 32.62 -32.96 -11.24
N GLY A 758 33.67 -32.65 -10.49
CA GLY A 758 34.52 -31.46 -10.71
C GLY A 758 33.96 -30.13 -10.18
N ARG A 759 32.76 -30.10 -9.58
CA ARG A 759 32.09 -28.88 -9.10
C ARG A 759 31.93 -28.88 -7.58
N SER A 760 32.27 -27.78 -6.92
CA SER A 760 32.02 -27.57 -5.49
C SER A 760 30.53 -27.32 -5.22
N ILE A 761 30.10 -27.38 -3.95
CA ILE A 761 28.72 -27.05 -3.61
C ILE A 761 28.39 -25.57 -3.94
N GLY A 762 29.37 -24.68 -3.83
CA GLY A 762 29.23 -23.28 -4.22
C GLY A 762 29.01 -23.12 -5.73
N ASP A 763 29.69 -23.93 -6.54
CA ASP A 763 29.50 -23.95 -7.99
C ASP A 763 28.11 -24.49 -8.36
N VAL A 764 27.65 -25.56 -7.69
CA VAL A 764 26.31 -26.13 -7.90
C VAL A 764 25.22 -25.10 -7.60
N LEU A 765 25.36 -24.30 -6.53
CA LEU A 765 24.40 -23.23 -6.23
C LEU A 765 24.34 -22.14 -7.30
N ARG A 766 25.36 -22.00 -8.15
CA ARG A 766 25.41 -21.02 -9.25
C ARG A 766 24.91 -21.57 -10.58
N MET A 767 24.69 -22.88 -10.68
CA MET A 767 24.09 -23.50 -11.87
C MET A 767 22.64 -23.07 -12.03
N THR A 768 22.22 -22.94 -13.28
CA THR A 768 20.81 -22.84 -13.64
C THR A 768 20.08 -24.15 -13.33
N VAL A 769 18.76 -24.09 -13.21
CA VAL A 769 17.92 -25.28 -13.06
C VAL A 769 18.11 -26.22 -14.25
N ASP A 770 18.15 -25.69 -15.49
CA ASP A 770 18.38 -26.47 -16.71
C ASP A 770 19.70 -27.27 -16.62
N GLU A 771 20.81 -26.60 -16.29
CA GLU A 771 22.11 -27.25 -16.09
C GLU A 771 22.08 -28.29 -14.96
N ALA A 772 21.38 -27.97 -13.85
CA ALA A 772 21.31 -28.85 -12.70
C ALA A 772 20.52 -30.14 -12.99
N VAL A 773 19.45 -30.07 -13.80
CA VAL A 773 18.69 -31.25 -14.22
C VAL A 773 19.59 -32.23 -14.99
N GLU A 774 20.40 -31.72 -15.91
CA GLU A 774 21.38 -32.52 -16.66
C GLU A 774 22.50 -33.05 -15.75
N PHE A 775 23.06 -32.18 -14.92
CA PHE A 775 24.17 -32.50 -14.02
C PHE A 775 23.80 -33.60 -13.00
N PHE A 776 22.56 -33.60 -12.52
CA PHE A 776 22.02 -34.58 -11.56
C PHE A 776 21.16 -35.68 -12.21
N ALA A 777 21.25 -35.90 -13.52
CA ALA A 777 20.46 -36.92 -14.22
C ALA A 777 20.60 -38.33 -13.62
N GLY A 778 21.75 -38.65 -13.00
CA GLY A 778 21.99 -39.92 -12.29
C GLY A 778 21.36 -40.03 -10.88
N GLN A 779 20.62 -39.03 -10.42
CA GLN A 779 19.98 -38.99 -9.09
C GLN A 779 18.45 -38.81 -9.25
N PRO A 780 17.66 -39.90 -9.33
CA PRO A 780 16.25 -39.83 -9.71
C PRO A 780 15.37 -38.95 -8.79
N SER A 781 15.63 -38.97 -7.48
CA SER A 781 14.89 -38.18 -6.49
C SER A 781 15.12 -36.68 -6.67
N LEU A 782 16.37 -36.29 -6.90
CA LEU A 782 16.77 -34.90 -7.13
C LEU A 782 16.33 -34.41 -8.52
N GLY A 783 16.55 -35.22 -9.55
CA GLY A 783 16.15 -34.92 -10.93
C GLY A 783 14.64 -34.69 -11.06
N ARG A 784 13.80 -35.45 -10.35
CA ARG A 784 12.34 -35.20 -10.32
C ARG A 784 12.00 -33.82 -9.77
N ARG A 785 12.59 -33.42 -8.63
CA ARG A 785 12.30 -32.12 -8.00
C ARG A 785 12.79 -30.94 -8.84
N LEU A 786 13.95 -31.07 -9.48
CA LEU A 786 14.50 -30.05 -10.36
C LEU A 786 13.71 -29.92 -11.67
N ARG A 787 13.23 -31.03 -12.24
CA ARG A 787 12.42 -31.00 -13.47
C ARG A 787 11.10 -30.25 -13.28
N VAL A 788 10.50 -30.32 -12.10
CA VAL A 788 9.29 -29.54 -11.81
C VAL A 788 9.53 -28.03 -11.93
N LEU A 789 10.72 -27.53 -11.53
CA LEU A 789 11.09 -26.13 -11.73
C LEU A 789 11.20 -25.78 -13.22
N GLN A 790 11.75 -26.68 -14.03
CA GLN A 790 11.83 -26.51 -15.48
C GLN A 790 10.43 -26.47 -16.11
N ASP A 791 9.54 -27.38 -15.71
CA ASP A 791 8.17 -27.48 -16.23
C ASP A 791 7.33 -26.21 -15.96
N VAL A 792 7.57 -25.52 -14.83
CA VAL A 792 6.89 -24.25 -14.51
C VAL A 792 7.57 -23.03 -15.17
N GLY A 793 8.56 -23.25 -16.03
CA GLY A 793 9.27 -22.19 -16.76
C GLY A 793 10.37 -21.49 -15.97
N LEU A 794 10.86 -22.07 -14.87
CA LEU A 794 11.94 -21.52 -14.03
C LEU A 794 13.32 -22.14 -14.33
N GLY A 795 13.48 -22.76 -15.51
CA GLY A 795 14.73 -23.41 -15.95
C GLY A 795 15.96 -22.49 -15.92
N TYR A 796 15.76 -21.20 -16.13
CA TYR A 796 16.83 -20.20 -16.17
C TYR A 796 17.31 -19.73 -14.79
N LEU A 797 16.55 -19.96 -13.72
CA LEU A 797 16.93 -19.50 -12.39
C LEU A 797 18.14 -20.27 -11.88
N ARG A 798 19.03 -19.58 -11.15
CA ARG A 798 20.13 -20.26 -10.46
C ARG A 798 19.63 -20.93 -9.18
N LEU A 799 20.11 -22.12 -8.86
CA LEU A 799 19.67 -22.90 -7.70
C LEU A 799 19.74 -22.12 -6.38
N GLY A 800 20.84 -21.38 -6.18
CA GLY A 800 21.14 -20.58 -4.99
C GLY A 800 20.84 -19.09 -5.14
N GLN A 801 20.06 -18.68 -6.16
CA GLN A 801 19.65 -17.29 -6.36
C GLN A 801 18.88 -16.78 -5.12
N PRO A 802 19.28 -15.66 -4.51
CA PRO A 802 18.55 -15.07 -3.39
C PRO A 802 17.06 -14.88 -3.70
N ALA A 803 16.17 -15.30 -2.81
CA ALA A 803 14.73 -15.12 -2.98
C ALA A 803 14.32 -13.63 -3.04
N THR A 804 15.14 -12.74 -2.47
CA THR A 804 14.93 -11.29 -2.51
C THR A 804 15.10 -10.68 -3.90
N THR A 805 15.78 -11.38 -4.83
CA THR A 805 15.97 -10.94 -6.22
C THR A 805 15.00 -11.60 -7.19
N LEU A 806 14.10 -12.47 -6.71
CA LEU A 806 13.06 -13.08 -7.54
C LEU A 806 11.92 -12.08 -7.75
N SER A 807 11.35 -12.07 -8.96
CA SER A 807 10.09 -11.36 -9.23
C SER A 807 8.92 -12.02 -8.49
N GLY A 808 7.81 -11.28 -8.34
CA GLY A 808 6.57 -11.82 -7.75
C GLY A 808 6.08 -13.07 -8.49
N GLY A 809 6.07 -13.03 -9.83
CA GLY A 809 5.69 -14.17 -10.67
C GLY A 809 6.69 -15.34 -10.62
N GLU A 810 8.00 -15.10 -10.44
CA GLU A 810 8.97 -16.18 -10.18
C GLU A 810 8.74 -16.85 -8.82
N ALA A 811 8.51 -16.05 -7.78
CA ALA A 811 8.20 -16.52 -6.44
C ALA A 811 6.92 -17.37 -6.44
N GLN A 812 5.89 -16.93 -7.16
CA GLN A 812 4.63 -17.65 -7.29
C GLN A 812 4.79 -18.98 -8.05
N ARG A 813 5.49 -18.98 -9.21
CA ARG A 813 5.78 -20.22 -9.96
C ARG A 813 6.59 -21.22 -9.14
N LEU A 814 7.48 -20.75 -8.27
CA LEU A 814 8.25 -21.59 -7.36
C LEU A 814 7.36 -22.21 -6.25
N LYS A 815 6.31 -21.51 -5.80
CA LYS A 815 5.24 -22.07 -4.94
C LYS A 815 4.46 -23.17 -5.66
N ILE A 816 4.05 -22.94 -6.92
CA ILE A 816 3.39 -23.95 -7.76
C ILE A 816 4.28 -25.20 -7.91
N ALA A 817 5.57 -25.00 -8.17
CA ALA A 817 6.53 -26.10 -8.30
C ALA A 817 6.69 -26.92 -7.00
N ALA A 818 6.64 -26.28 -5.83
CA ALA A 818 6.72 -26.99 -4.55
C ALA A 818 5.51 -27.92 -4.35
N GLU A 819 4.32 -27.53 -4.78
CA GLU A 819 3.10 -28.34 -4.70
C GLU A 819 3.15 -29.54 -5.66
N LEU A 820 3.60 -29.33 -6.91
CA LEU A 820 3.77 -30.40 -7.90
C LEU A 820 4.88 -31.40 -7.55
N GLY A 821 5.91 -30.95 -6.83
CA GLY A 821 7.01 -31.80 -6.38
C GLY A 821 6.62 -32.77 -5.26
N GLY A 822 5.46 -32.56 -4.62
CA GLY A 822 4.90 -33.39 -3.56
C GLY A 822 4.27 -34.71 -4.04
N ARG A 823 3.63 -35.44 -3.12
CA ARG A 823 2.74 -36.55 -3.51
C ARG A 823 1.44 -35.95 -4.04
N PRO A 824 0.85 -36.45 -5.15
CA PRO A 824 -0.43 -35.96 -5.64
C PRO A 824 -1.49 -36.13 -4.54
N SER A 825 -2.03 -35.02 -4.05
CA SER A 825 -3.27 -34.99 -3.27
C SER A 825 -4.35 -34.50 -4.21
N GLY A 826 -5.43 -35.27 -4.39
CA GLY A 826 -6.66 -34.77 -4.99
C GLY A 826 -7.51 -34.04 -3.96
N ASP A 827 -8.55 -33.34 -4.41
CA ASP A 827 -9.53 -32.62 -3.57
C ASP A 827 -8.94 -31.43 -2.79
N MET A 828 -7.85 -30.82 -3.26
CA MET A 828 -7.34 -29.55 -2.74
C MET A 828 -7.95 -28.37 -3.48
N LEU A 829 -8.16 -27.26 -2.77
CA LEU A 829 -8.45 -25.95 -3.37
C LEU A 829 -7.16 -25.13 -3.47
N TYR A 830 -6.73 -24.84 -4.69
CA TYR A 830 -5.64 -23.91 -4.98
C TYR A 830 -6.22 -22.55 -5.37
N VAL A 831 -5.83 -21.50 -4.65
CA VAL A 831 -6.21 -20.12 -4.95
C VAL A 831 -4.99 -19.38 -5.46
N LEU A 832 -5.04 -18.84 -6.67
CA LEU A 832 -3.97 -18.09 -7.31
C LEU A 832 -4.42 -16.66 -7.59
N ASP A 833 -3.54 -15.70 -7.32
CA ASP A 833 -3.78 -14.29 -7.61
C ASP A 833 -2.86 -13.84 -8.76
N GLU A 834 -3.47 -13.45 -9.88
CA GLU A 834 -2.81 -12.98 -11.11
C GLU A 834 -1.57 -13.80 -11.52
N PRO A 835 -1.68 -15.13 -11.75
CA PRO A 835 -0.52 -15.96 -12.04
C PRO A 835 0.15 -15.69 -13.38
N THR A 836 -0.45 -14.85 -14.23
CA THR A 836 0.14 -14.42 -15.50
C THR A 836 1.01 -13.17 -15.42
N THR A 837 1.11 -12.52 -14.25
CA THR A 837 1.96 -11.35 -14.08
C THR A 837 3.40 -11.62 -14.53
N GLY A 838 3.92 -10.77 -15.40
CA GLY A 838 5.26 -10.86 -15.98
C GLY A 838 5.53 -12.05 -16.89
N LEU A 839 4.48 -12.71 -17.39
CA LEU A 839 4.61 -13.79 -18.35
C LEU A 839 4.37 -13.31 -19.78
N HIS A 840 5.28 -13.71 -20.65
CA HIS A 840 5.03 -13.66 -22.09
C HIS A 840 3.95 -14.70 -22.47
N LEU A 841 3.24 -14.48 -23.58
CA LEU A 841 2.16 -15.36 -24.06
C LEU A 841 2.57 -16.84 -24.15
N ASP A 842 3.80 -17.11 -24.59
CA ASP A 842 4.36 -18.47 -24.63
C ASP A 842 4.54 -19.11 -23.23
N ASP A 843 4.85 -18.30 -22.23
CA ASP A 843 4.98 -18.75 -20.84
C ASP A 843 3.61 -18.92 -20.18
N VAL A 844 2.61 -18.11 -20.55
CA VAL A 844 1.20 -18.32 -20.19
C VAL A 844 0.71 -19.68 -20.70
N LYS A 845 1.06 -20.05 -21.94
CA LYS A 845 0.75 -21.38 -22.50
C LYS A 845 1.32 -22.52 -21.66
N LYS A 846 2.59 -22.41 -21.20
CA LYS A 846 3.23 -23.40 -20.33
C LYS A 846 2.56 -23.47 -18.96
N LEU A 847 2.30 -22.30 -18.36
CA LEU A 847 1.61 -22.19 -17.07
C LEU A 847 0.23 -22.85 -17.11
N LEU A 848 -0.57 -22.58 -18.14
CA LEU A 848 -1.88 -23.22 -18.33
C LEU A 848 -1.74 -24.75 -18.41
N GLY A 849 -0.72 -25.27 -19.09
CA GLY A 849 -0.41 -26.70 -19.09
C GLY A 849 -0.15 -27.25 -17.69
N VAL A 850 0.57 -26.50 -16.85
CA VAL A 850 0.82 -26.87 -15.45
C VAL A 850 -0.46 -26.84 -14.61
N LEU A 851 -1.26 -25.78 -14.71
CA LEU A 851 -2.50 -25.62 -13.96
C LEU A 851 -3.51 -26.72 -14.31
N ASN A 852 -3.61 -27.07 -15.60
CA ASN A 852 -4.44 -28.18 -16.03
C ASN A 852 -3.98 -29.51 -15.41
N ARG A 853 -2.67 -29.77 -15.27
CA ARG A 853 -2.19 -30.97 -14.56
C ARG A 853 -2.63 -31.02 -13.10
N LEU A 854 -2.75 -29.88 -12.41
CA LEU A 854 -3.29 -29.84 -11.05
C LEU A 854 -4.78 -30.19 -11.05
N VAL A 855 -5.56 -29.64 -11.98
CA VAL A 855 -7.00 -29.91 -12.12
C VAL A 855 -7.24 -31.38 -12.49
N ASP A 856 -6.46 -31.93 -13.42
CA ASP A 856 -6.56 -33.32 -13.88
C ASP A 856 -6.20 -34.33 -12.78
N ALA A 857 -5.43 -33.91 -11.76
CA ALA A 857 -5.18 -34.69 -10.56
C ALA A 857 -6.36 -34.69 -9.56
N GLY A 858 -7.50 -34.07 -9.92
CA GLY A 858 -8.71 -33.98 -9.11
C GLY A 858 -8.74 -32.77 -8.16
N ASN A 859 -7.90 -31.76 -8.38
CA ASN A 859 -7.91 -30.54 -7.58
C ASN A 859 -8.77 -29.45 -8.21
N THR A 860 -9.14 -28.47 -7.40
CA THR A 860 -9.83 -27.26 -7.86
C THR A 860 -8.84 -26.12 -7.91
N VAL A 861 -8.78 -25.42 -9.05
CA VAL A 861 -7.90 -24.27 -9.24
C VAL A 861 -8.77 -23.05 -9.46
N LEU A 862 -8.75 -22.13 -8.50
CA LEU A 862 -9.44 -20.84 -8.53
C LEU A 862 -8.41 -19.74 -8.77
N ILE A 863 -8.62 -18.92 -9.79
CA ILE A 863 -7.68 -17.88 -10.20
C ILE A 863 -8.38 -16.53 -10.24
N VAL A 864 -7.77 -15.49 -9.67
CA VAL A 864 -8.13 -14.10 -9.98
C VAL A 864 -7.29 -13.64 -11.16
N GLU A 865 -7.92 -13.26 -12.28
CA GLU A 865 -7.17 -12.96 -13.51
C GLU A 865 -7.89 -11.98 -14.45
N HIS A 866 -7.07 -11.25 -15.21
CA HIS A 866 -7.47 -10.29 -16.23
C HIS A 866 -7.01 -10.70 -17.63
N HIS A 867 -6.01 -11.60 -17.72
CA HIS A 867 -5.44 -12.03 -18.99
C HIS A 867 -6.43 -12.88 -19.83
N LEU A 868 -6.82 -12.37 -21.00
CA LEU A 868 -7.84 -12.97 -21.85
C LEU A 868 -7.54 -14.42 -22.26
N ASP A 869 -6.27 -14.76 -22.49
CA ASP A 869 -5.92 -16.14 -22.83
C ASP A 869 -6.11 -17.14 -21.68
N VAL A 870 -6.03 -16.70 -20.41
CA VAL A 870 -6.36 -17.58 -19.28
C VAL A 870 -7.87 -17.67 -19.12
N ILE A 871 -8.56 -16.53 -19.21
CA ILE A 871 -10.02 -16.43 -19.11
C ILE A 871 -10.69 -17.32 -20.17
N LYS A 872 -10.27 -17.28 -21.43
CA LYS A 872 -10.84 -18.11 -22.50
C LYS A 872 -10.59 -19.61 -22.31
N CYS A 873 -9.53 -19.98 -21.59
CA CYS A 873 -9.17 -21.37 -21.30
C CYS A 873 -9.83 -21.92 -20.02
N ALA A 874 -10.50 -21.08 -19.23
CA ALA A 874 -11.17 -21.49 -17.99
C ALA A 874 -12.37 -22.41 -18.24
N ASP A 875 -12.62 -23.35 -17.33
CA ASP A 875 -13.81 -24.18 -17.38
C ASP A 875 -15.06 -23.38 -16.96
N HIS A 876 -14.91 -22.47 -15.98
CA HIS A 876 -15.96 -21.62 -15.44
C HIS A 876 -15.43 -20.22 -15.14
N LEU A 877 -16.27 -19.20 -15.33
CA LEU A 877 -15.99 -17.80 -15.09
C LEU A 877 -16.98 -17.20 -14.10
N ILE A 878 -16.48 -16.28 -13.28
CA ILE A 878 -17.27 -15.41 -12.41
C ILE A 878 -16.78 -13.97 -12.65
N ASP A 879 -17.63 -13.13 -13.22
CA ASP A 879 -17.31 -11.75 -13.56
C ASP A 879 -17.90 -10.79 -12.52
N LEU A 880 -17.05 -10.06 -11.80
CA LEU A 880 -17.46 -9.06 -10.80
C LEU A 880 -17.48 -7.64 -11.38
N GLY A 881 -18.50 -6.87 -11.04
CA GLY A 881 -18.67 -5.49 -11.48
C GLY A 881 -20.00 -4.91 -11.01
N PRO A 882 -20.67 -4.09 -11.83
CA PRO A 882 -20.29 -3.64 -13.18
C PRO A 882 -19.07 -2.73 -13.21
N GLU A 883 -18.86 -1.90 -12.18
CA GLU A 883 -17.70 -1.01 -12.04
C GLU A 883 -16.84 -1.36 -10.81
N GLY A 884 -15.90 -0.49 -10.45
CA GLY A 884 -15.10 -0.60 -9.23
C GLY A 884 -15.62 0.27 -8.09
N GLY A 885 -15.25 -0.04 -6.85
CA GLY A 885 -15.71 0.72 -5.68
C GLY A 885 -17.18 0.47 -5.35
N GLU A 886 -17.90 1.51 -4.93
CA GLU A 886 -19.32 1.44 -4.52
C GLU A 886 -20.27 0.98 -5.64
N GLU A 887 -19.92 1.25 -6.90
CA GLU A 887 -20.68 0.82 -8.08
C GLU A 887 -20.37 -0.64 -8.49
N GLY A 888 -19.44 -1.30 -7.80
CA GLY A 888 -19.08 -2.70 -7.99
C GLY A 888 -19.75 -3.64 -6.99
N GLY A 889 -19.09 -4.78 -6.76
CA GLY A 889 -19.45 -5.70 -5.69
C GLY A 889 -20.58 -6.67 -6.00
N GLU A 890 -20.92 -6.85 -7.27
CA GLU A 890 -21.98 -7.76 -7.74
C GLU A 890 -21.40 -8.75 -8.77
N ILE A 891 -22.01 -9.93 -8.87
CA ILE A 891 -21.72 -10.88 -9.97
C ILE A 891 -22.53 -10.43 -11.19
N VAL A 892 -21.83 -9.93 -12.21
CA VAL A 892 -22.42 -9.45 -13.46
C VAL A 892 -22.74 -10.61 -14.41
N ALA A 893 -21.87 -11.63 -14.40
CA ALA A 893 -21.98 -12.80 -15.26
C ALA A 893 -21.31 -14.01 -14.61
N GLU A 894 -21.89 -15.18 -14.80
CA GLU A 894 -21.31 -16.46 -14.36
C GLU A 894 -21.60 -17.55 -15.41
N GLY A 895 -20.64 -18.44 -15.65
CA GLY A 895 -20.81 -19.59 -16.56
C GLY A 895 -19.54 -19.91 -17.34
N THR A 896 -19.66 -20.64 -18.45
CA THR A 896 -18.51 -20.86 -19.33
C THR A 896 -18.11 -19.56 -20.05
N PRO A 897 -16.87 -19.44 -20.53
CA PRO A 897 -16.43 -18.32 -21.37
C PRO A 897 -17.40 -17.94 -22.50
N GLU A 898 -18.00 -18.93 -23.17
CA GLU A 898 -18.97 -18.70 -24.24
C GLU A 898 -20.29 -18.06 -23.76
N ILE A 899 -20.72 -18.40 -22.54
CA ILE A 899 -21.93 -17.82 -21.92
C ILE A 899 -21.64 -16.39 -21.50
N VAL A 900 -20.53 -16.15 -20.81
CA VAL A 900 -20.14 -14.81 -20.35
C VAL A 900 -19.94 -13.84 -21.51
N ALA A 901 -19.37 -14.31 -22.63
CA ALA A 901 -19.20 -13.52 -23.86
C ALA A 901 -20.52 -13.01 -24.48
N GLN A 902 -21.66 -13.63 -24.15
CA GLN A 902 -22.98 -13.24 -24.65
C GLN A 902 -23.70 -12.23 -23.76
N ILE A 903 -23.18 -11.95 -22.55
CA ILE A 903 -23.84 -11.08 -21.57
C ILE A 903 -23.46 -9.61 -21.83
N PRO A 904 -24.39 -8.73 -22.27
CA PRO A 904 -24.06 -7.36 -22.68
C PRO A 904 -23.53 -6.47 -21.56
N GLY A 905 -23.93 -6.76 -20.31
CA GLY A 905 -23.50 -6.03 -19.11
C GLY A 905 -22.08 -6.36 -18.66
N SER A 906 -21.49 -7.47 -19.14
CA SER A 906 -20.15 -7.89 -18.76
C SER A 906 -19.10 -7.20 -19.62
N TYR A 907 -18.21 -6.41 -18.99
CA TYR A 907 -17.04 -5.87 -19.70
C TYR A 907 -16.12 -6.98 -20.18
N THR A 908 -15.87 -7.97 -19.33
CA THR A 908 -15.11 -9.16 -19.68
C THR A 908 -15.71 -9.85 -20.91
N GLY A 909 -17.03 -10.03 -20.93
CA GLY A 909 -17.75 -10.66 -22.04
C GLY A 909 -17.53 -9.95 -23.38
N LYS A 910 -17.50 -8.61 -23.39
CA LYS A 910 -17.23 -7.81 -24.60
C LYS A 910 -15.86 -8.12 -25.22
N PHE A 911 -14.80 -8.12 -24.41
CA PHE A 911 -13.44 -8.44 -24.89
C PHE A 911 -13.26 -9.93 -25.20
N LEU A 912 -13.93 -10.79 -24.44
CA LEU A 912 -13.87 -12.24 -24.63
C LEU A 912 -14.51 -12.66 -25.96
N ALA A 913 -15.56 -11.96 -26.40
CA ALA A 913 -16.20 -12.20 -27.69
C ALA A 913 -15.27 -11.94 -28.91
N GLU A 914 -14.23 -11.11 -28.76
CA GLU A 914 -13.26 -10.83 -29.83
C GLU A 914 -12.23 -11.95 -30.01
N VAL A 915 -11.91 -12.66 -28.92
CA VAL A 915 -10.88 -13.72 -28.91
C VAL A 915 -11.47 -15.13 -29.02
N LEU A 916 -12.78 -15.29 -28.80
CA LEU A 916 -13.48 -16.56 -29.04
C LEU A 916 -13.89 -16.70 -30.52
N PRO A 917 -13.98 -17.93 -31.04
CA PRO A 917 -14.48 -18.17 -32.38
C PRO A 917 -15.92 -17.65 -32.49
N LYS A 918 -16.22 -16.90 -33.55
CA LYS A 918 -17.60 -16.49 -33.84
C LYS A 918 -18.46 -17.73 -33.99
N THR A 919 -19.39 -17.94 -33.07
CA THR A 919 -20.39 -19.00 -33.16
C THR A 919 -21.32 -18.68 -34.32
N ASN A 920 -21.05 -19.25 -35.49
CA ASN A 920 -22.02 -19.27 -36.58
C ASN A 920 -23.25 -20.02 -36.06
N GLY A 921 -24.36 -19.31 -35.87
CA GLY A 921 -25.61 -19.85 -35.34
C GLY A 921 -26.18 -20.95 -36.22
N LYS A 922 -25.74 -22.18 -35.99
CA LYS A 922 -26.45 -23.42 -36.31
C LYS A 922 -26.21 -24.39 -35.15
N ARG A 923 -27.13 -24.36 -34.19
CA ARG A 923 -27.39 -25.49 -33.30
C ARG A 923 -28.14 -26.56 -34.09
#